data_AF-A0A498R423-F1
#
_entry.id   AF-A0A498R423-F1
#
_cell.length_a   1.000
_cell.length_b   1.000
_cell.length_c   1.000
_cell.angle_alpha   90.00
_cell.angle_beta   90.00
_cell.angle_gamma   90.00
#
_symmetry.space_group_name_H-M   'P 1'
#
loop_
_entity.id
_entity.type
_entity.pdbx_description
1 polymer ?
#
loop_
_entity_poly.entity_id
_entity_poly.type
_entity_poly.pdbx_seq_one_letter_code
_entity_poly.pdbx_strand_id
1 'polypeptide(L)'
;MIHSIEFHNFKGQADVQELSGKDLFIGRNGSGKTTRVQALGLSMLGYIPGEEKTAAGTFKYATGDTMTVGLKTGDFQFTRTFGKEEKKNNKTGETTISIKETLVVAPGRGERNDTAKKARVSSEIGNFPVMLDFNEFLQKTDTQRRDFIYSLSPIASETWDREKIHRYLVDKLLTVELQENNAEQYETMQELITQTIEKYPVGFGVQDGLQAMLDWVGAEKQLWDRKKADAQGAVRQFADLKNSMDETDRNILGFKTELEDLQRQLIEVEKILAADEQKVKANAKQQQRTTELQQLIADLNANVVNADTSGIDRQIAEHQGQILQPPAVEGEMQQLQAKRDTMQDERNALVDKQQNVGLKIKEIAGQVAALEGALGTTGTMKGRCMINPMIACPKDFSGFGDYVAKQKEKATETVAAFKAEAAGYAGQIKKLDADLKAVGDQQTALMKQIQEVNARNTSINQSISELMKQKNAILAAASDRQNKLKLYQDELNKLLATPLQPVTSVELSQSRANGIKTRMDVLKKTIGEKEKAKQAILMLQQSAITNRKAEYNSVCLKLIQETLGLKGIKGELVKELLDPICNDITANLSLMGFAQCPFFQTESDTGKEIFQFGWINEKGHRVNFDALSTGQQTVFLAAMMVTVIDRAQPKLHVLVMDNLNHLDHKNFQMLIDGLSKIKDKLDNILLAGAIEFPFTADGWKVWDLSPVAEMLDTDSMVIDDAEVKKSA
;
A
#
# COMPACT_ATOMS: atom_id res chain seq x y z
N MET A 1 32.45 -25.77 32.09
CA MET A 1 31.88 -26.26 33.37
C MET A 1 31.86 -25.20 34.47
N ILE A 2 30.79 -25.19 35.26
CA ILE A 2 30.56 -24.40 36.49
C ILE A 2 30.93 -25.26 37.70
N HIS A 3 31.68 -24.69 38.65
CA HIS A 3 32.15 -25.39 39.86
C HIS A 3 31.38 -25.01 41.12
N SER A 4 30.87 -23.78 41.22
CA SER A 4 30.00 -23.42 42.35
C SER A 4 29.05 -22.27 42.02
N ILE A 5 27.94 -22.24 42.76
CA ILE A 5 26.95 -21.16 42.79
C ILE A 5 26.95 -20.57 44.20
N GLU A 6 27.15 -19.27 44.30
CA GLU A 6 27.06 -18.51 45.56
C GLU A 6 25.77 -17.69 45.55
N PHE A 7 25.06 -17.65 46.68
CA PHE A 7 23.92 -16.76 46.85
C PHE A 7 23.82 -16.31 48.31
N HIS A 8 23.40 -15.05 48.52
CA HIS A 8 23.21 -14.46 49.85
C HIS A 8 21.95 -13.61 49.88
N ASN A 9 21.16 -13.74 50.95
CA ASN A 9 19.83 -13.11 51.13
C ASN A 9 18.84 -13.41 49.98
N PHE A 10 19.03 -14.51 49.25
CA PHE A 10 18.14 -14.91 48.15
C PHE A 10 17.14 -15.95 48.66
N LYS A 11 15.84 -15.61 48.61
CA LYS A 11 14.74 -16.45 49.13
C LYS A 11 14.94 -16.92 50.58
N GLY A 12 15.55 -16.08 51.41
CA GLY A 12 15.81 -16.38 52.82
C GLY A 12 16.99 -17.31 53.09
N GLN A 13 17.85 -17.54 52.08
CA GLN A 13 18.99 -18.43 52.20
C GLN A 13 20.30 -17.72 51.80
N ALA A 14 21.39 -18.16 52.41
CA ALA A 14 22.75 -17.81 52.04
C ALA A 14 23.60 -19.07 52.05
N ASP A 15 24.21 -19.42 50.93
CA ASP A 15 24.99 -20.66 50.78
C ASP A 15 25.95 -20.58 49.59
N VAL A 16 26.93 -21.47 49.58
CA VAL A 16 27.83 -21.74 48.44
C VAL A 16 27.63 -23.19 48.03
N GLN A 17 26.89 -23.39 46.94
CA GLN A 17 26.61 -24.71 46.41
C GLN A 17 27.72 -25.14 45.44
N GLU A 18 28.51 -26.14 45.82
CA GLU A 18 29.44 -26.80 44.91
C GLU A 18 28.70 -27.63 43.85
N LEU A 19 29.25 -27.71 42.65
CA LEU A 19 28.72 -28.49 41.52
C LEU A 19 29.78 -29.46 41.01
N SER A 20 29.34 -30.68 40.70
CA SER A 20 30.18 -31.76 40.17
C SER A 20 30.02 -31.97 38.65
N GLY A 21 29.04 -31.29 38.04
CA GLY A 21 28.69 -31.43 36.62
C GLY A 21 27.46 -32.32 36.40
N LYS A 22 27.13 -33.21 37.34
CA LYS A 22 25.87 -33.96 37.39
C LYS A 22 25.32 -33.93 38.81
N ASP A 23 24.47 -32.95 39.08
CA ASP A 23 24.00 -32.65 40.44
C ASP A 23 22.48 -32.79 40.52
N LEU A 24 22.01 -33.55 41.51
CA LEU A 24 20.59 -33.77 41.78
C LEU A 24 20.25 -33.23 43.18
N PHE A 25 19.37 -32.23 43.24
CA PHE A 25 18.88 -31.62 44.47
C PHE A 25 17.54 -32.24 44.88
N ILE A 26 17.53 -32.95 46.00
CA ILE A 26 16.34 -33.57 46.58
C ILE A 26 16.00 -33.00 47.96
N GLY A 27 14.82 -33.34 48.46
CA GLY A 27 14.33 -32.97 49.79
C GLY A 27 12.90 -32.43 49.79
N ARG A 28 12.37 -32.14 50.98
CA ARG A 28 10.97 -31.71 51.18
C ARG A 28 10.66 -30.36 50.51
N ASN A 29 9.39 -30.09 50.22
CA ASN A 29 8.96 -28.77 49.74
C ASN A 29 9.43 -27.67 50.71
N GLY A 30 9.96 -26.56 50.16
CA GLY A 30 10.55 -25.48 50.95
C GLY A 30 12.02 -25.64 51.34
N SER A 31 12.68 -26.77 51.04
CA SER A 31 14.10 -27.00 51.39
C SER A 31 15.13 -26.17 50.61
N GLY A 32 14.71 -25.35 49.64
CA GLY A 32 15.63 -24.53 48.84
C GLY A 32 16.23 -25.19 47.59
N LYS A 33 15.63 -26.29 47.09
CA LYS A 33 16.00 -26.91 45.79
C LYS A 33 15.90 -25.92 44.62
N THR A 34 14.70 -25.38 44.43
CA THR A 34 14.41 -24.34 43.42
C THR A 34 15.27 -23.09 43.62
N THR A 35 15.60 -22.74 44.87
CA THR A 35 16.49 -21.60 45.16
C THR A 35 17.87 -21.78 44.52
N ARG A 36 18.47 -22.97 44.59
CA ARG A 36 19.79 -23.26 43.97
C ARG A 36 19.73 -23.18 42.45
N VAL A 37 18.70 -23.78 41.86
CA VAL A 37 18.46 -23.75 40.41
C VAL A 37 18.23 -22.31 39.91
N GLN A 38 17.41 -21.54 40.62
CA GLN A 38 17.14 -20.15 40.26
C GLN A 38 18.31 -19.22 40.55
N ALA A 39 19.16 -19.51 41.53
CA ALA A 39 20.40 -18.76 41.76
C ALA A 39 21.37 -18.91 40.59
N LEU A 40 21.46 -20.11 39.98
CA LEU A 40 22.19 -20.33 38.74
C LEU A 40 21.61 -19.49 37.60
N GLY A 41 20.30 -19.60 37.37
CA GLY A 41 19.59 -18.82 36.33
C GLY A 41 19.79 -17.32 36.50
N LEU A 42 19.62 -16.81 37.71
CA LEU A 42 19.78 -15.41 38.05
C LEU A 42 21.23 -14.93 37.88
N SER A 43 22.21 -15.75 38.25
CA SER A 43 23.61 -15.39 38.05
C SER A 43 23.95 -15.28 36.57
N MET A 44 23.50 -16.23 35.74
CA MET A 44 23.82 -16.20 34.31
C MET A 44 23.06 -15.08 33.58
N LEU A 45 21.74 -14.99 33.78
CA LEU A 45 20.84 -14.13 33.00
C LEU A 45 20.65 -12.73 33.59
N GLY A 46 20.87 -12.55 34.89
CA GLY A 46 20.56 -11.31 35.62
C GLY A 46 19.07 -11.13 35.96
N TYR A 47 18.24 -12.14 35.66
CA TYR A 47 16.84 -12.25 36.08
C TYR A 47 16.51 -13.72 36.36
N ILE A 48 15.40 -13.98 37.05
CA ILE A 48 14.93 -15.34 37.34
C ILE A 48 14.09 -15.83 36.14
N PRO A 49 14.43 -16.98 35.51
CA PRO A 49 13.63 -17.60 34.46
C PRO A 49 12.13 -17.67 34.80
N GLY A 50 11.27 -17.30 33.86
CA GLY A 50 9.81 -17.27 34.04
C GLY A 50 9.24 -16.04 34.77
N GLU A 51 10.07 -15.12 35.26
CA GLU A 51 9.64 -13.91 35.99
C GLU A 51 9.91 -12.61 35.21
N GLU A 52 9.47 -11.47 35.76
CA GLU A 52 9.73 -10.14 35.20
C GLU A 52 11.25 -9.87 35.04
N LYS A 53 11.69 -9.61 33.80
CA LYS A 53 13.10 -9.32 33.44
C LYS A 53 13.55 -7.91 33.88
N THR A 54 13.26 -7.52 35.13
CA THR A 54 13.66 -6.24 35.73
C THR A 54 14.39 -6.46 37.05
N ALA A 55 15.31 -5.54 37.40
CA ALA A 55 16.02 -5.59 38.67
C ALA A 55 15.05 -5.52 39.86
N ALA A 56 13.97 -4.73 39.74
CA ALA A 56 12.93 -4.64 40.75
C ALA A 56 12.14 -5.95 40.90
N GLY A 57 11.76 -6.59 39.78
CA GLY A 57 11.10 -7.90 39.78
C GLY A 57 11.96 -8.98 40.44
N THR A 58 13.26 -8.97 40.14
CA THR A 58 14.24 -9.89 40.74
C THR A 58 14.45 -9.64 42.24
N PHE A 59 14.49 -8.37 42.67
CA PHE A 59 14.72 -8.01 44.07
C PHE A 59 13.54 -8.35 44.99
N LYS A 60 12.35 -8.68 44.46
CA LYS A 60 11.21 -9.21 45.26
C LYS A 60 11.59 -10.47 46.06
N TYR A 61 12.62 -11.20 45.63
CA TYR A 61 13.11 -12.41 46.29
C TYR A 61 14.24 -12.14 47.28
N ALA A 62 14.64 -10.89 47.48
CA ALA A 62 15.61 -10.49 48.49
C ALA A 62 14.98 -10.54 49.89
N THR A 63 15.75 -11.01 50.86
CA THR A 63 15.34 -11.05 52.28
C THR A 63 16.06 -10.01 53.15
N GLY A 64 16.95 -9.22 52.55
CA GLY A 64 17.61 -8.08 53.18
C GLY A 64 17.70 -6.88 52.24
N ASP A 65 18.43 -5.84 52.64
CA ASP A 65 18.60 -4.63 51.81
C ASP A 65 19.52 -4.83 50.60
N THR A 66 20.27 -5.93 50.61
CA THR A 66 21.08 -6.40 49.48
C THR A 66 20.87 -7.89 49.27
N MET A 67 20.91 -8.32 48.01
CA MET A 67 20.88 -9.71 47.58
C MET A 67 22.02 -9.94 46.60
N THR A 68 22.79 -11.00 46.79
CA THR A 68 23.90 -11.36 45.90
C THR A 68 23.73 -12.75 45.33
N VAL A 69 24.13 -12.93 44.08
CA VAL A 69 24.31 -14.24 43.47
C VAL A 69 25.56 -14.25 42.60
N GLY A 70 26.27 -15.36 42.53
CA GLY A 70 27.50 -15.46 41.75
C GLY A 70 27.80 -16.87 41.29
N LEU A 71 28.69 -16.97 40.31
CA LEU A 71 29.19 -18.24 39.79
C LEU A 71 30.70 -18.24 39.78
N LYS A 72 31.25 -19.42 40.02
CA LYS A 72 32.66 -19.74 39.79
C LYS A 72 32.77 -20.83 38.73
N THR A 73 33.47 -20.52 37.66
CA THR A 73 33.97 -21.49 36.67
C THR A 73 35.47 -21.71 36.93
N GLY A 74 36.18 -22.42 36.04
CA GLY A 74 37.61 -22.72 36.22
C GLY A 74 38.46 -21.48 36.51
N ASP A 75 38.58 -20.58 35.51
CA ASP A 75 39.46 -19.39 35.60
C ASP A 75 38.68 -18.07 35.76
N PHE A 76 37.35 -18.13 35.89
CA PHE A 76 36.50 -16.96 35.90
C PHE A 76 35.44 -17.06 37.00
N GLN A 77 35.26 -15.98 37.73
CA GLN A 77 34.18 -15.86 38.71
C GLN A 77 33.53 -14.49 38.62
N PHE A 78 32.25 -14.42 38.92
CA PHE A 78 31.53 -13.16 38.98
C PHE A 78 30.38 -13.20 39.98
N THR A 79 30.06 -12.04 40.53
CA THR A 79 28.99 -11.86 41.53
C THR A 79 28.15 -10.66 41.15
N ARG A 80 26.84 -10.86 41.04
CA ARG A 80 25.81 -9.84 40.89
C ARG A 80 25.30 -9.45 42.26
N THR A 81 25.19 -8.16 42.52
CA THR A 81 24.60 -7.60 43.74
C THR A 81 23.46 -6.67 43.37
N PHE A 82 22.29 -6.94 43.93
CA PHE A 82 21.09 -6.10 43.83
C PHE A 82 20.89 -5.40 45.17
N GLY A 83 20.70 -4.08 45.16
CA GLY A 83 20.47 -3.29 46.36
C GLY A 83 19.56 -2.10 46.13
N LYS A 84 18.95 -1.60 47.21
CA LYS A 84 18.14 -0.38 47.20
C LYS A 84 19.03 0.86 47.12
N GLU A 85 18.74 1.74 46.18
CA GLU A 85 19.35 3.07 46.06
C GLU A 85 18.24 4.11 46.28
N GLU A 86 18.34 4.84 47.38
CA GLU A 86 17.42 5.93 47.71
C GLU A 86 17.94 7.24 47.14
N LYS A 87 17.11 7.90 46.32
CA LYS A 87 17.37 9.25 45.84
C LYS A 87 16.33 10.20 46.41
N LYS A 88 16.78 11.14 47.24
CA LYS A 88 15.94 12.20 47.76
C LYS A 88 15.90 13.36 46.79
N ASN A 89 14.71 13.75 46.35
CA ASN A 89 14.53 14.94 45.54
C ASN A 89 14.67 16.18 46.43
N ASN A 90 15.77 16.90 46.26
CA ASN A 90 16.10 18.08 47.08
C ASN A 90 15.07 19.22 46.97
N LYS A 91 14.17 19.22 45.96
CA LYS A 91 13.14 20.26 45.77
C LYS A 91 11.77 19.89 46.33
N THR A 92 11.39 18.62 46.32
CA THR A 92 10.05 18.16 46.75
C THR A 92 10.07 17.37 48.06
N GLY A 93 11.26 17.00 48.56
CA GLY A 93 11.41 16.14 49.73
C GLY A 93 11.05 14.67 49.48
N GLU A 94 10.61 14.33 48.27
CA GLU A 94 10.17 12.99 47.87
C GLU A 94 11.37 12.05 47.74
N THR A 95 11.30 10.88 48.40
CA THR A 95 12.32 9.83 48.30
C THR A 95 11.89 8.83 47.25
N THR A 96 12.67 8.73 46.17
CA THR A 96 12.48 7.70 45.14
C THR A 96 13.42 6.54 45.45
N ILE A 97 12.85 5.36 45.72
CA ILE A 97 13.62 4.12 45.92
C ILE A 97 13.76 3.44 44.56
N SER A 98 14.99 3.19 44.14
CA SER A 98 15.30 2.45 42.91
C SER A 98 16.16 1.23 43.24
N ILE A 99 16.00 0.14 42.49
CA ILE A 99 16.85 -1.05 42.67
C ILE A 99 18.00 -0.97 41.67
N LYS A 100 19.24 -1.03 42.18
CA LYS A 100 20.45 -1.04 41.36
C LYS A 100 21.08 -2.42 41.36
N GLU A 101 21.41 -2.90 40.17
CA GLU A 101 22.27 -4.07 39.96
C GLU A 101 23.71 -3.59 39.76
N THR A 102 24.64 -4.23 40.46
CA THR A 102 26.10 -4.05 40.29
C THR A 102 26.75 -5.41 40.06
N LEU A 103 27.83 -5.43 39.27
CA LEU A 103 28.50 -6.67 38.88
C LEU A 103 29.98 -6.60 39.26
N VAL A 104 30.51 -7.68 39.83
CA VAL A 104 31.93 -7.87 40.12
C VAL A 104 32.41 -9.07 39.31
N VAL A 105 33.54 -8.94 38.62
CA VAL A 105 34.15 -10.00 37.80
C VAL A 105 35.61 -10.18 38.22
N ALA A 106 36.10 -11.41 38.27
CA ALA A 106 37.48 -11.73 38.59
C ALA A 106 38.01 -12.90 37.72
N PRO A 107 39.27 -12.84 37.23
CA PRO A 107 40.22 -11.72 37.33
C PRO A 107 39.82 -10.54 36.44
N GLY A 108 39.90 -9.28 36.88
CA GLY A 108 39.52 -8.12 36.04
C GLY A 108 40.40 -7.96 34.78
N ARG A 109 39.83 -7.52 33.64
CA ARG A 109 40.55 -7.25 32.38
C ARG A 109 40.44 -5.79 31.92
N GLY A 110 40.05 -4.87 32.82
CA GLY A 110 39.97 -3.43 32.57
C GLY A 110 38.56 -2.90 32.33
N GLU A 111 37.53 -3.62 32.77
CA GLU A 111 36.12 -3.24 32.64
C GLU A 111 35.80 -2.01 33.50
N ARG A 112 35.43 -0.89 32.85
CA ARG A 112 35.22 0.40 33.55
C ARG A 112 33.82 0.57 34.14
N ASN A 113 32.81 -0.10 33.61
CA ASN A 113 31.41 0.03 34.02
C ASN A 113 30.69 -1.32 34.01
N ASP A 114 29.51 -1.39 34.63
CA ASP A 114 28.74 -2.63 34.73
C ASP A 114 28.28 -3.16 33.37
N THR A 115 28.12 -2.30 32.36
CA THR A 115 27.84 -2.71 30.98
C THR A 115 28.99 -3.52 30.39
N ALA A 116 30.24 -3.07 30.54
CA ALA A 116 31.43 -3.78 30.09
C ALA A 116 31.60 -5.12 30.84
N LYS A 117 31.31 -5.13 32.15
CA LYS A 117 31.33 -6.35 32.96
C LYS A 117 30.26 -7.35 32.52
N LYS A 118 29.04 -6.90 32.18
CA LYS A 118 27.96 -7.75 31.65
C LYS A 118 28.34 -8.36 30.30
N ALA A 119 28.89 -7.55 29.39
CA ALA A 119 29.40 -8.03 28.11
C ALA A 119 30.49 -9.09 28.30
N ARG A 120 31.39 -8.90 29.28
CA ARG A 120 32.38 -9.91 29.63
C ARG A 120 31.75 -11.19 30.15
N VAL A 121 30.81 -11.11 31.08
CA VAL A 121 30.09 -12.29 31.56
C VAL A 121 29.51 -13.05 30.37
N SER A 122 28.75 -12.38 29.48
CA SER A 122 28.21 -12.99 28.25
C SER A 122 29.28 -13.61 27.34
N SER A 123 30.48 -13.01 27.25
CA SER A 123 31.60 -13.57 26.46
C SER A 123 32.27 -14.79 27.10
N GLU A 124 32.21 -14.91 28.43
CA GLU A 124 32.86 -16.00 29.19
C GLU A 124 31.91 -17.17 29.47
N ILE A 125 30.63 -16.90 29.72
CA ILE A 125 29.63 -17.93 30.02
C ILE A 125 28.69 -18.24 28.85
N GLY A 126 28.70 -17.41 27.81
CA GLY A 126 27.76 -17.48 26.69
C GLY A 126 26.49 -16.64 26.94
N ASN A 127 25.77 -16.34 25.86
CA ASN A 127 24.48 -15.66 25.91
C ASN A 127 23.43 -16.51 25.18
N PHE A 128 22.99 -17.58 25.84
CA PHE A 128 21.96 -18.46 25.31
C PHE A 128 20.87 -18.72 26.36
N PRO A 129 19.95 -17.76 26.58
CA PRO A 129 18.97 -17.84 27.66
C PRO A 129 18.05 -19.06 27.61
N VAL A 130 17.79 -19.58 26.41
CA VAL A 130 16.89 -20.72 26.20
C VAL A 130 17.36 -21.98 26.93
N MET A 131 18.67 -22.14 27.19
CA MET A 131 19.19 -23.27 27.98
C MET A 131 18.74 -23.28 29.45
N LEU A 132 18.29 -22.13 29.97
CA LEU A 132 17.88 -21.93 31.35
C LEU A 132 16.40 -21.53 31.50
N ASP A 133 15.78 -21.05 30.41
CA ASP A 133 14.38 -20.63 30.37
C ASP A 133 13.71 -21.12 29.08
N PHE A 134 13.33 -22.39 29.02
CA PHE A 134 12.61 -22.92 27.85
C PHE A 134 11.17 -22.38 27.75
N ASN A 135 10.60 -21.89 28.87
CA ASN A 135 9.30 -21.23 28.83
C ASN A 135 9.34 -19.97 27.96
N GLU A 136 10.49 -19.29 27.88
CA GLU A 136 10.70 -18.21 26.92
C GLU A 136 10.51 -18.68 25.46
N PHE A 137 10.93 -19.90 25.11
CA PHE A 137 10.67 -20.48 23.79
C PHE A 137 9.19 -20.84 23.62
N LEU A 138 8.56 -21.43 24.63
CA LEU A 138 7.12 -21.74 24.61
C LEU A 138 6.25 -20.48 24.54
N GLN A 139 6.71 -19.32 25.01
CA GLN A 139 5.96 -18.05 24.91
C GLN A 139 6.18 -17.30 23.58
N LYS A 140 7.11 -17.74 22.73
CA LYS A 140 7.31 -17.17 21.39
C LYS A 140 6.10 -17.48 20.50
N THR A 141 5.82 -16.56 19.58
CA THR A 141 4.86 -16.79 18.48
C THR A 141 5.36 -17.91 17.55
N ASP A 142 4.46 -18.54 16.80
CA ASP A 142 4.80 -19.63 15.87
C ASP A 142 5.92 -19.24 14.89
N THR A 143 5.84 -18.03 14.31
CA THR A 143 6.89 -17.47 13.45
C THR A 143 8.22 -17.35 14.19
N GLN A 144 8.23 -16.79 15.42
CA GLN A 144 9.46 -16.65 16.21
C GLN A 144 10.04 -17.99 16.65
N ARG A 145 9.21 -19.00 16.97
CA ARG A 145 9.69 -20.36 17.30
C ARG A 145 10.33 -21.01 16.08
N ARG A 146 9.68 -20.89 14.93
CA ARG A 146 10.20 -21.38 13.65
C ARG A 146 11.56 -20.74 13.32
N ASP A 147 11.63 -19.42 13.36
CA ASP A 147 12.85 -18.68 13.02
C ASP A 147 13.98 -19.01 14.01
N PHE A 148 13.65 -19.22 15.29
CA PHE A 148 14.60 -19.71 16.29
C PHE A 148 15.13 -21.10 15.93
N ILE A 149 14.26 -22.06 15.61
CA ILE A 149 14.69 -23.42 15.25
C ILE A 149 15.53 -23.42 13.96
N TYR A 150 15.19 -22.58 12.98
CA TYR A 150 16.02 -22.43 11.78
C TYR A 150 17.37 -21.80 12.07
N SER A 151 17.47 -20.89 13.06
CA SER A 151 18.77 -20.35 13.47
C SER A 151 19.73 -21.41 14.06
N LEU A 152 19.20 -22.55 14.52
CA LEU A 152 19.98 -23.65 15.09
C LEU A 152 20.56 -24.60 14.05
N SER A 153 20.06 -24.56 12.81
CA SER A 153 20.53 -25.43 11.74
C SER A 153 21.00 -24.54 10.59
N PRO A 154 22.32 -24.33 10.41
CA PRO A 154 22.78 -23.62 9.23
C PRO A 154 22.26 -24.39 8.01
N ILE A 155 21.49 -23.71 7.14
CA ILE A 155 21.18 -24.26 5.83
C ILE A 155 22.54 -24.57 5.20
N ALA A 156 22.85 -25.85 5.01
CA ALA A 156 23.95 -26.22 4.16
C ALA A 156 23.58 -25.65 2.78
N SER A 157 24.18 -24.51 2.42
CA SER A 157 23.89 -23.77 1.19
C SER A 157 24.17 -24.57 -0.09
N GLU A 158 24.59 -25.82 0.06
CA GLU A 158 24.93 -26.75 -1.02
C GLU A 158 23.70 -27.44 -1.61
N THR A 159 22.57 -27.56 -0.90
CA THR A 159 21.42 -28.33 -1.44
C THR A 159 20.49 -27.52 -2.32
N TRP A 160 20.33 -26.21 -2.11
CA TRP A 160 19.41 -25.38 -2.87
C TRP A 160 20.09 -24.10 -3.35
N ASP A 161 20.05 -23.84 -4.64
CA ASP A 161 20.52 -22.62 -5.27
C ASP A 161 19.50 -22.12 -6.30
N ARG A 162 19.79 -20.97 -6.91
CA ARG A 162 18.93 -20.38 -7.95
C ARG A 162 18.68 -21.33 -9.12
N GLU A 163 19.68 -22.14 -9.49
CA GLU A 163 19.62 -23.03 -10.64
C GLU A 163 18.74 -24.26 -10.36
N LYS A 164 18.87 -24.85 -9.18
CA LYS A 164 18.05 -25.98 -8.73
C LYS A 164 16.61 -25.55 -8.53
N ILE A 165 16.35 -24.34 -8.01
CA ILE A 165 14.98 -23.80 -7.92
C ILE A 165 14.37 -23.65 -9.32
N HIS A 166 15.15 -23.14 -10.29
CA HIS A 166 14.70 -23.03 -11.67
C HIS A 166 14.37 -24.41 -12.27
N ARG A 167 15.28 -25.38 -12.14
CA ARG A 167 15.05 -26.77 -12.59
C ARG A 167 13.81 -27.37 -11.94
N TYR A 168 13.62 -27.19 -10.64
CA TYR A 168 12.46 -27.69 -9.93
C TYR A 168 11.15 -27.10 -10.47
N LEU A 169 11.10 -25.79 -10.72
CA LEU A 169 9.93 -25.14 -11.31
C LEU A 169 9.64 -25.66 -12.72
N VAL A 170 10.67 -25.81 -13.55
CA VAL A 170 10.54 -26.36 -14.91
C VAL A 170 10.00 -27.78 -14.88
N ASP A 171 10.60 -28.67 -14.10
CA ASP A 171 10.20 -30.09 -14.04
C ASP A 171 8.77 -30.27 -13.50
N LYS A 172 8.36 -29.45 -12.52
CA LYS A 172 7.02 -29.51 -11.92
C LYS A 172 5.92 -28.90 -12.78
N LEU A 173 6.22 -27.80 -13.49
CA LEU A 173 5.18 -26.95 -14.09
C LEU A 173 5.17 -26.98 -15.62
N LEU A 174 6.27 -27.33 -16.28
CA LEU A 174 6.38 -27.43 -17.73
C LEU A 174 6.30 -28.90 -18.19
N THR A 175 5.14 -29.52 -17.97
CA THR A 175 4.91 -30.92 -18.34
C THR A 175 4.62 -31.09 -19.83
N VAL A 176 4.93 -32.27 -20.38
CA VAL A 176 4.60 -32.65 -21.77
C VAL A 176 3.10 -32.57 -22.01
N GLU A 177 2.30 -33.01 -21.03
CA GLU A 177 0.84 -32.93 -21.09
C GLU A 177 0.33 -31.48 -21.24
N LEU A 178 0.96 -30.51 -20.57
CA LEU A 178 0.59 -29.10 -20.70
C LEU A 178 0.96 -28.57 -22.09
N GLN A 179 2.11 -28.97 -22.62
CA GLN A 179 2.57 -28.57 -23.94
C GLN A 179 1.63 -29.07 -25.06
N GLU A 180 1.18 -30.33 -24.96
CA GLU A 180 0.28 -30.94 -25.95
C GLU A 180 -1.15 -30.41 -25.85
N ASN A 181 -1.67 -30.22 -24.63
CA ASN A 181 -3.06 -29.81 -24.43
C ASN A 181 -3.28 -28.29 -24.50
N ASN A 182 -2.28 -27.48 -24.15
CA ASN A 182 -2.40 -26.02 -24.11
C ASN A 182 -1.06 -25.28 -24.30
N ALA A 183 -0.55 -25.27 -25.54
CA ALA A 183 0.72 -24.64 -25.90
C ALA A 183 0.85 -23.16 -25.48
N GLU A 184 -0.22 -22.35 -25.61
CA GLU A 184 -0.20 -20.95 -25.18
C GLU A 184 0.03 -20.80 -23.66
N GLN A 185 -0.58 -21.68 -22.86
CA GLN A 185 -0.38 -21.69 -21.41
C GLN A 185 1.02 -22.18 -21.03
N TYR A 186 1.57 -23.15 -21.79
CA TYR A 186 2.94 -23.62 -21.63
C TYR A 186 3.96 -22.48 -21.85
N GLU A 187 3.83 -21.74 -22.96
CA GLU A 187 4.69 -20.57 -23.25
C GLU A 187 4.58 -19.50 -22.16
N THR A 188 3.34 -19.20 -21.73
CA THR A 188 3.09 -18.25 -20.63
C THR A 188 3.75 -18.71 -19.33
N MET A 189 3.66 -19.99 -18.99
CA MET A 189 4.30 -20.55 -17.79
C MET A 189 5.82 -20.44 -17.87
N GLN A 190 6.42 -20.75 -19.03
CA GLN A 190 7.86 -20.67 -19.23
C GLN A 190 8.39 -19.24 -19.08
N GLU A 191 7.69 -18.26 -19.65
CA GLU A 191 8.01 -16.84 -19.51
C GLU A 191 7.94 -16.41 -18.04
N LEU A 192 6.86 -16.77 -17.34
CA LEU A 192 6.66 -16.40 -15.94
C LEU A 192 7.67 -17.07 -14.99
N ILE A 193 8.07 -18.32 -15.23
CA ILE A 193 9.15 -18.98 -14.48
C ILE A 193 10.46 -18.20 -14.66
N THR A 194 10.79 -17.82 -15.89
CA THR A 194 11.99 -17.04 -16.20
C THR A 194 11.98 -15.70 -15.46
N GLN A 195 10.89 -14.95 -15.57
CA GLN A 195 10.72 -13.67 -14.87
C GLN A 195 10.77 -13.82 -13.34
N THR A 196 10.22 -14.91 -12.80
CA THR A 196 10.28 -15.21 -11.36
C THR A 196 11.74 -15.39 -10.91
N ILE A 197 12.50 -16.21 -11.64
CA ILE A 197 13.90 -16.49 -11.32
C ILE A 197 14.79 -15.25 -11.45
N GLU A 198 14.46 -14.30 -12.33
CA GLU A 198 15.13 -13.00 -12.42
C GLU A 198 14.99 -12.15 -11.16
N LYS A 199 13.95 -12.38 -10.34
CA LYS A 199 13.75 -11.66 -9.08
C LYS A 199 14.60 -12.19 -7.93
N TYR A 200 15.30 -13.31 -8.11
CA TYR A 200 16.29 -13.79 -7.15
C TYR A 200 17.56 -12.91 -7.26
N PRO A 201 17.89 -12.06 -6.27
CA PRO A 201 19.05 -11.17 -6.37
C PRO A 201 20.38 -11.90 -6.23
N VAL A 202 21.41 -11.44 -6.94
CA VAL A 202 22.76 -12.03 -6.86
C VAL A 202 23.36 -11.77 -5.48
N GLY A 203 23.81 -12.84 -4.81
CA GLY A 203 24.45 -12.78 -3.48
C GLY A 203 23.48 -12.91 -2.30
N PHE A 204 22.18 -13.11 -2.53
CA PHE A 204 21.21 -13.41 -1.49
C PHE A 204 21.25 -14.88 -1.10
N GLY A 205 20.90 -15.18 0.16
CA GLY A 205 20.66 -16.55 0.61
C GLY A 205 19.37 -17.12 0.03
N VAL A 206 19.23 -18.45 0.06
CA VAL A 206 18.06 -19.19 -0.48
C VAL A 206 16.74 -18.68 0.07
N GLN A 207 16.66 -18.40 1.37
CA GLN A 207 15.46 -17.90 2.02
C GLN A 207 15.06 -16.50 1.50
N ASP A 208 16.01 -15.57 1.44
CA ASP A 208 15.75 -14.20 0.99
C ASP A 208 15.41 -14.16 -0.51
N GLY A 209 16.10 -14.97 -1.32
CA GLY A 209 15.79 -15.12 -2.74
C GLY A 209 14.40 -15.73 -2.97
N LEU A 210 14.04 -16.76 -2.21
CA LEU A 210 12.71 -17.39 -2.28
C LEU A 210 11.59 -16.42 -1.86
N GLN A 211 11.82 -15.63 -0.82
CA GLN A 211 10.85 -14.63 -0.37
C GLN A 211 10.67 -13.52 -1.42
N ALA A 212 11.76 -13.03 -2.03
CA ALA A 212 11.68 -12.03 -3.10
C ALA A 212 10.88 -12.54 -4.31
N MET A 213 11.05 -13.82 -4.67
CA MET A 213 10.25 -14.46 -5.73
C MET A 213 8.78 -14.57 -5.34
N LEU A 214 8.47 -15.01 -4.11
CA LEU A 214 7.10 -15.11 -3.61
C LEU A 214 6.38 -13.76 -3.56
N ASP A 215 7.07 -12.71 -3.12
CA ASP A 215 6.53 -11.35 -3.05
C ASP A 215 6.18 -10.82 -4.46
N TRP A 216 7.09 -11.03 -5.42
CA TRP A 216 6.83 -10.64 -6.81
C TRP A 216 5.67 -11.43 -7.43
N VAL A 217 5.67 -12.77 -7.30
CA VAL A 217 4.59 -13.62 -7.81
C VAL A 217 3.25 -13.23 -7.18
N GLY A 218 3.22 -12.95 -5.87
CA GLY A 218 2.02 -12.51 -5.17
C GLY A 218 1.47 -11.18 -5.70
N ALA A 219 2.34 -10.20 -5.93
CA ALA A 219 1.95 -8.90 -6.50
C ALA A 219 1.46 -9.02 -7.95
N GLU A 220 2.20 -9.76 -8.78
CA GLU A 220 1.86 -9.97 -10.19
C GLU A 220 0.53 -10.74 -10.32
N LYS A 221 0.31 -11.76 -9.47
CA LYS A 221 -0.94 -12.51 -9.43
C LYS A 221 -2.13 -11.60 -9.12
N GLN A 222 -2.02 -10.71 -8.12
CA GLN A 222 -3.10 -9.77 -7.80
C GLN A 222 -3.44 -8.86 -8.99
N LEU A 223 -2.43 -8.42 -9.73
CA LEU A 223 -2.61 -7.59 -10.92
C LEU A 223 -3.35 -8.35 -12.02
N TRP A 224 -2.96 -9.60 -12.30
CA TRP A 224 -3.62 -10.43 -13.32
C TRP A 224 -5.01 -10.91 -12.90
N ASP A 225 -5.25 -11.17 -11.61
CA ASP A 225 -6.59 -11.49 -11.09
C ASP A 225 -7.57 -10.33 -11.31
N ARG A 226 -7.12 -9.07 -11.10
CA ARG A 226 -7.92 -7.88 -11.41
C ARG A 226 -8.21 -7.78 -12.91
N LYS A 227 -7.17 -7.90 -13.75
CA LYS A 227 -7.34 -7.89 -15.22
C LYS A 227 -8.28 -8.99 -15.71
N LYS A 228 -8.24 -10.18 -15.09
CA LYS A 228 -9.15 -11.29 -15.38
C LYS A 228 -10.58 -10.90 -15.04
N ALA A 229 -10.84 -10.35 -13.85
CA ALA A 229 -12.18 -9.92 -13.44
C ALA A 229 -12.75 -8.83 -14.38
N ASP A 230 -11.93 -7.85 -14.74
CA ASP A 230 -12.32 -6.76 -15.63
C ASP A 230 -12.64 -7.27 -17.04
N ALA A 231 -11.78 -8.13 -17.60
CA ALA A 231 -11.96 -8.71 -18.93
C ALA A 231 -13.20 -9.63 -18.97
N GLN A 232 -13.46 -10.42 -17.91
CA GLN A 232 -14.67 -11.21 -17.80
C GLN A 232 -15.94 -10.34 -17.75
N GLY A 233 -15.90 -9.22 -17.02
CA GLY A 233 -16.99 -8.25 -16.97
C GLY A 233 -17.29 -7.65 -18.35
N ALA A 234 -16.24 -7.23 -19.07
CA ALA A 234 -16.36 -6.70 -20.43
C ALA A 234 -16.93 -7.74 -21.41
N VAL A 235 -16.43 -8.98 -21.37
CA VAL A 235 -16.94 -10.07 -22.23
C VAL A 235 -18.44 -10.32 -21.99
N ARG A 236 -18.91 -10.28 -20.74
CA ARG A 236 -20.35 -10.42 -20.43
C ARG A 236 -21.19 -9.29 -21.02
N GLN A 237 -20.80 -8.04 -20.79
CA GLN A 237 -21.52 -6.87 -21.32
C GLN A 237 -21.58 -6.88 -22.86
N PHE A 238 -20.48 -7.24 -23.52
CA PHE A 238 -20.46 -7.34 -24.98
C PHE A 238 -21.23 -8.55 -25.51
N ALA A 239 -21.28 -9.66 -24.76
CA ALA A 239 -22.10 -10.81 -25.12
C ALA A 239 -23.60 -10.48 -25.05
N ASP A 240 -24.03 -9.75 -24.02
CA ASP A 240 -25.41 -9.27 -23.90
C ASP A 240 -25.75 -8.29 -25.04
N LEU A 241 -24.84 -7.36 -25.35
CA LEU A 241 -25.00 -6.44 -26.48
C LEU A 241 -25.10 -7.22 -27.81
N LYS A 242 -24.26 -8.22 -28.03
CA LYS A 242 -24.31 -9.08 -29.23
C LYS A 242 -25.64 -9.82 -29.33
N ASN A 243 -26.14 -10.38 -28.23
CA ASN A 243 -27.43 -11.08 -28.19
C ASN A 243 -28.62 -10.15 -28.49
N SER A 244 -28.46 -8.85 -28.31
CA SER A 244 -29.49 -7.84 -28.64
C SER A 244 -29.45 -7.32 -30.08
N MET A 245 -28.46 -7.71 -30.90
CA MET A 245 -28.28 -7.20 -32.26
C MET A 245 -28.60 -8.26 -33.32
N ASP A 246 -29.62 -8.01 -34.14
CA ASP A 246 -30.00 -8.88 -35.27
C ASP A 246 -29.04 -8.71 -36.46
N GLU A 247 -28.55 -9.86 -36.97
CA GLU A 247 -27.77 -10.10 -38.18
C GLU A 247 -26.61 -9.14 -38.53
N THR A 248 -25.40 -9.68 -38.41
CA THR A 248 -24.16 -8.99 -38.74
C THR A 248 -23.70 -9.19 -40.19
N ASP A 249 -23.28 -8.08 -40.79
CA ASP A 249 -22.46 -7.93 -42.01
C ASP A 249 -23.07 -8.25 -43.40
N ARG A 250 -24.11 -9.09 -43.53
CA ARG A 250 -24.67 -9.37 -44.87
C ARG A 250 -25.26 -8.09 -45.49
N ASN A 251 -24.74 -7.69 -46.65
CA ASN A 251 -25.20 -6.59 -47.52
C ASN A 251 -24.87 -5.13 -47.13
N ILE A 252 -23.98 -4.84 -46.17
CA ILE A 252 -23.60 -3.44 -45.87
C ILE A 252 -23.04 -2.73 -47.11
N LEU A 253 -22.18 -3.42 -47.89
CA LEU A 253 -21.60 -2.86 -49.10
C LEU A 253 -22.68 -2.56 -50.15
N GLY A 254 -23.65 -3.46 -50.31
CA GLY A 254 -24.80 -3.27 -51.20
C GLY A 254 -25.67 -2.08 -50.80
N PHE A 255 -25.92 -1.89 -49.50
CA PHE A 255 -26.68 -0.73 -49.00
C PHE A 255 -25.93 0.60 -49.19
N LYS A 256 -24.59 0.61 -49.06
CA LYS A 256 -23.78 1.82 -49.34
C LYS A 256 -23.87 2.20 -50.83
N THR A 257 -23.77 1.21 -51.74
CA THR A 257 -23.94 1.44 -53.17
C THR A 257 -25.36 1.91 -53.53
N GLU A 258 -26.40 1.31 -52.93
CA GLU A 258 -27.80 1.74 -53.14
C GLU A 258 -28.05 3.17 -52.65
N LEU A 259 -27.43 3.56 -51.52
CA LEU A 259 -27.52 4.91 -50.99
C LEU A 259 -26.85 5.95 -51.91
N GLU A 260 -25.70 5.62 -52.50
CA GLU A 260 -25.04 6.47 -53.49
C GLU A 260 -25.88 6.67 -54.76
N ASP A 261 -26.57 5.63 -55.22
CA ASP A 261 -27.47 5.71 -56.38
C ASP A 261 -28.70 6.57 -56.09
N LEU A 262 -29.34 6.38 -54.93
CA LEU A 262 -30.47 7.21 -54.49
C LEU A 262 -30.08 8.69 -54.32
N GLN A 263 -28.85 8.99 -53.89
CA GLN A 263 -28.34 10.37 -53.83
C GLN A 263 -28.25 11.00 -55.22
N ARG A 264 -27.76 10.27 -56.22
CA ARG A 264 -27.70 10.76 -57.61
C ARG A 264 -29.10 11.00 -58.17
N GLN A 265 -30.03 10.07 -57.94
CA GLN A 265 -31.42 10.22 -58.37
C GLN A 265 -32.11 11.41 -57.70
N LEU A 266 -31.84 11.67 -56.42
CA LEU A 266 -32.40 12.83 -55.71
C LEU A 266 -31.92 14.14 -56.34
N ILE A 267 -30.62 14.27 -56.64
CA ILE A 267 -30.05 15.46 -57.28
C ILE A 267 -30.71 15.73 -58.64
N GLU A 268 -30.97 14.68 -59.43
CA GLU A 268 -31.61 14.79 -60.73
C GLU A 268 -33.08 15.26 -60.61
N VAL A 269 -33.84 14.68 -59.68
CA VAL A 269 -35.25 15.09 -59.44
C VAL A 269 -35.33 16.50 -58.86
N GLU A 270 -34.44 16.89 -57.95
CA GLU A 270 -34.40 18.24 -57.38
C GLU A 270 -34.02 19.29 -58.45
N LYS A 271 -33.17 18.95 -59.42
CA LYS A 271 -32.86 19.82 -60.57
C LYS A 271 -34.08 20.06 -61.47
N ILE A 272 -34.88 19.02 -61.71
CA ILE A 272 -36.13 19.10 -62.51
C ILE A 272 -37.18 19.93 -61.75
N LEU A 273 -37.34 19.71 -60.44
CA LEU A 273 -38.23 20.48 -59.58
C LEU A 273 -37.88 21.98 -59.59
N ALA A 274 -36.60 22.31 -59.42
CA ALA A 274 -36.15 23.70 -59.43
C ALA A 274 -36.45 24.39 -60.78
N ALA A 275 -36.29 23.67 -61.90
CA ALA A 275 -36.57 24.19 -63.24
C ALA A 275 -38.08 24.39 -63.49
N ASP A 276 -38.93 23.46 -63.05
CA ASP A 276 -40.37 23.54 -63.28
C ASP A 276 -41.08 24.50 -62.30
N GLU A 277 -40.62 24.60 -61.05
CA GLU A 277 -41.07 25.65 -60.12
C GLU A 277 -40.78 27.06 -60.64
N GLN A 278 -39.61 27.26 -61.27
CA GLN A 278 -39.27 28.54 -61.91
C GLN A 278 -40.21 28.87 -63.06
N LYS A 279 -40.60 27.88 -63.89
CA LYS A 279 -41.56 28.07 -64.98
C LYS A 279 -42.98 28.36 -64.48
N VAL A 280 -43.46 27.67 -63.44
CA VAL A 280 -44.75 27.94 -62.79
C VAL A 280 -44.80 29.36 -62.24
N LYS A 281 -43.75 29.77 -61.51
CA LYS A 281 -43.63 31.14 -60.97
C LYS A 281 -43.56 32.17 -62.09
N ALA A 282 -42.87 31.89 -63.20
CA ALA A 282 -42.79 32.78 -64.35
C ALA A 282 -44.14 32.97 -65.06
N ASN A 283 -44.87 31.88 -65.34
CA ASN A 283 -46.18 31.93 -66.00
C ASN A 283 -47.24 32.61 -65.12
N ALA A 284 -47.30 32.29 -63.82
CA ALA A 284 -48.22 32.94 -62.89
C ALA A 284 -47.92 34.45 -62.75
N LYS A 285 -46.63 34.82 -62.70
CA LYS A 285 -46.18 36.22 -62.64
C LYS A 285 -46.51 36.97 -63.93
N GLN A 286 -46.41 36.35 -65.11
CA GLN A 286 -46.80 36.95 -66.39
C GLN A 286 -48.30 37.27 -66.41
N GLN A 287 -49.14 36.36 -65.92
CA GLN A 287 -50.60 36.51 -65.95
C GLN A 287 -51.10 37.55 -64.94
N GLN A 288 -50.57 37.52 -63.71
CA GLN A 288 -50.86 38.52 -62.68
C GLN A 288 -50.39 39.93 -63.10
N ARG A 289 -49.19 40.04 -63.67
CA ARG A 289 -48.61 41.31 -64.14
C ARG A 289 -49.42 41.95 -65.25
N THR A 290 -50.02 41.14 -66.13
CA THR A 290 -50.87 41.63 -67.23
C THR A 290 -52.14 42.30 -66.70
N THR A 291 -52.77 41.72 -65.67
CA THR A 291 -53.97 42.29 -65.01
C THR A 291 -53.64 43.53 -64.18
N GLU A 292 -52.52 43.52 -63.46
CA GLU A 292 -52.05 44.69 -62.68
C GLU A 292 -51.71 45.89 -63.57
N LEU A 293 -51.04 45.69 -64.72
CA LEU A 293 -50.69 46.76 -65.65
C LEU A 293 -51.93 47.45 -66.25
N GLN A 294 -53.02 46.72 -66.49
CA GLN A 294 -54.28 47.29 -66.99
C GLN A 294 -54.95 48.21 -65.96
N GLN A 295 -54.95 47.85 -64.68
CA GLN A 295 -55.48 48.71 -63.60
C GLN A 295 -54.60 49.93 -63.34
N LEU A 296 -53.27 49.75 -63.33
CA LEU A 296 -52.31 50.83 -63.06
C LEU A 296 -52.33 51.94 -64.13
N ILE A 297 -52.58 51.61 -65.40
CA ILE A 297 -52.72 52.61 -66.48
C ILE A 297 -53.99 53.47 -66.28
N ALA A 298 -55.08 52.88 -65.78
CA ALA A 298 -56.34 53.59 -65.54
C ALA A 298 -56.20 54.61 -64.38
N ASP A 299 -55.58 54.21 -63.28
CA ASP A 299 -55.43 55.05 -62.09
C ASP A 299 -54.43 56.20 -62.30
N LEU A 300 -53.36 55.98 -63.07
CA LEU A 300 -52.35 57.01 -63.36
C LEU A 300 -52.88 58.16 -64.24
N ASN A 301 -53.96 57.95 -65.00
CA ASN A 301 -54.59 59.00 -65.80
C ASN A 301 -55.43 59.98 -64.94
N ALA A 302 -55.92 59.57 -63.76
CA ALA A 302 -56.86 60.37 -62.96
C ALA A 302 -56.22 61.40 -62.00
N ASN A 303 -54.95 61.25 -61.61
CA ASN A 303 -54.34 62.05 -60.53
C ASN A 303 -53.16 62.93 -61.00
N VAL A 304 -53.30 64.27 -60.92
CA VAL A 304 -52.22 65.24 -61.22
C VAL A 304 -51.43 65.60 -59.97
N VAL A 305 -50.10 65.44 -60.01
CA VAL A 305 -49.18 65.67 -58.89
C VAL A 305 -48.41 66.98 -59.08
N ASN A 306 -48.34 67.81 -58.04
CA ASN A 306 -47.56 69.06 -57.99
C ASN A 306 -46.12 68.78 -57.54
N ALA A 307 -45.11 69.38 -58.18
CA ALA A 307 -43.70 68.97 -58.13
C ALA A 307 -42.75 69.97 -57.43
N ASP A 308 -43.22 70.71 -56.43
CA ASP A 308 -42.37 71.60 -55.62
C ASP A 308 -41.65 70.82 -54.50
N THR A 309 -40.31 70.91 -54.47
CA THR A 309 -39.45 70.20 -53.48
C THR A 309 -38.54 71.13 -52.67
N SER A 310 -38.71 72.45 -52.82
CA SER A 310 -37.86 73.48 -52.21
C SER A 310 -37.80 73.44 -50.68
N GLY A 311 -38.87 72.99 -50.01
CA GLY A 311 -38.93 72.83 -48.55
C GLY A 311 -38.12 71.65 -48.01
N ILE A 312 -38.03 70.55 -48.77
CA ILE A 312 -37.30 69.33 -48.36
C ILE A 312 -35.79 69.54 -48.51
N ASP A 313 -35.38 70.29 -49.54
CA ASP A 313 -33.96 70.63 -49.76
C ASP A 313 -33.35 71.44 -48.60
N ARG A 314 -34.15 72.31 -47.98
CA ARG A 314 -33.73 73.09 -46.82
C ARG A 314 -33.51 72.22 -45.59
N GLN A 315 -34.38 71.23 -45.37
CA GLN A 315 -34.30 70.30 -44.23
C GLN A 315 -33.15 69.30 -44.36
N ILE A 316 -32.85 68.82 -45.58
CA ILE A 316 -31.71 67.95 -45.83
C ILE A 316 -30.39 68.70 -45.54
N ALA A 317 -30.27 69.96 -45.97
CA ALA A 317 -29.08 70.77 -45.70
C ALA A 317 -28.87 71.03 -44.20
N GLU A 318 -29.95 71.24 -43.44
CA GLU A 318 -29.91 71.42 -41.99
C GLU A 318 -29.46 70.15 -41.25
N HIS A 319 -29.98 68.98 -41.63
CA HIS A 319 -29.56 67.71 -41.05
C HIS A 319 -28.13 67.31 -41.45
N GLN A 320 -27.68 67.64 -42.65
CA GLN A 320 -26.29 67.43 -43.09
C GLN A 320 -25.30 68.27 -42.25
N GLY A 321 -25.68 69.47 -41.82
CA GLY A 321 -24.88 70.31 -40.93
C GLY A 321 -24.77 69.80 -39.49
N GLN A 322 -25.56 68.81 -39.09
CA GLN A 322 -25.59 68.25 -37.73
C GLN A 322 -24.80 66.94 -37.58
N ILE A 323 -24.25 66.40 -38.68
CA ILE A 323 -23.44 65.18 -38.65
C ILE A 323 -22.10 65.49 -37.99
N LEU A 324 -21.80 64.79 -36.89
CA LEU A 324 -20.55 64.93 -36.15
C LEU A 324 -19.55 63.87 -36.64
N GLN A 325 -18.30 64.23 -36.85
CA GLN A 325 -17.28 63.21 -37.13
C GLN A 325 -16.99 62.41 -35.85
N PRO A 326 -16.93 61.06 -35.92
CA PRO A 326 -16.47 60.26 -34.78
C PRO A 326 -15.06 60.69 -34.35
N PRO A 327 -14.79 60.77 -33.04
CA PRO A 327 -13.44 61.08 -32.56
C PRO A 327 -12.45 60.00 -33.02
N ALA A 328 -11.25 60.43 -33.44
CA ALA A 328 -10.19 59.54 -33.91
C ALA A 328 -9.51 58.83 -32.73
N VAL A 329 -10.12 57.74 -32.25
CA VAL A 329 -9.71 57.03 -31.03
C VAL A 329 -8.87 55.77 -31.28
N GLU A 330 -8.54 55.48 -32.54
CA GLU A 330 -7.83 54.27 -32.94
C GLU A 330 -6.41 54.21 -32.33
N GLY A 331 -5.71 55.35 -32.29
CA GLY A 331 -4.41 55.48 -31.63
C GLY A 331 -4.48 55.35 -30.10
N GLU A 332 -5.51 55.91 -29.45
CA GLU A 332 -5.72 55.78 -28.01
C GLU A 332 -6.11 54.35 -27.61
N MET A 333 -6.93 53.67 -28.41
CA MET A 333 -7.29 52.26 -28.19
C MET A 333 -6.08 51.34 -28.30
N GLN A 334 -5.19 51.56 -29.29
CA GLN A 334 -3.95 50.81 -29.43
C GLN A 334 -3.01 51.04 -28.24
N GLN A 335 -2.89 52.28 -27.76
CA GLN A 335 -2.09 52.61 -26.58
C GLN A 335 -2.64 51.96 -25.31
N LEU A 336 -3.96 51.99 -25.10
CA LEU A 336 -4.61 51.34 -23.97
C LEU A 336 -4.49 49.81 -24.03
N GLN A 337 -4.55 49.22 -25.23
CA GLN A 337 -4.37 47.78 -25.42
C GLN A 337 -2.93 47.36 -25.11
N ALA A 338 -1.92 48.06 -25.66
CA ALA A 338 -0.52 47.78 -25.38
C ALA A 338 -0.18 47.95 -23.88
N LYS A 339 -0.76 48.97 -23.24
CA LYS A 339 -0.63 49.18 -21.79
C LYS A 339 -1.25 48.02 -21.01
N ARG A 340 -2.44 47.57 -21.39
CA ARG A 340 -3.11 46.42 -20.78
C ARG A 340 -2.30 45.15 -20.90
N ASP A 341 -1.78 44.85 -22.09
CA ASP A 341 -0.97 43.65 -22.34
C ASP A 341 0.31 43.66 -21.50
N THR A 342 1.01 44.80 -21.44
CA THR A 342 2.21 44.97 -20.60
C THR A 342 1.90 44.75 -19.12
N MET A 343 0.81 45.33 -18.61
CA MET A 343 0.40 45.17 -17.21
C MET A 343 -0.06 43.73 -16.89
N GLN A 344 -0.65 43.04 -17.87
CA GLN A 344 -1.04 41.64 -17.75
C GLN A 344 0.19 40.72 -17.64
N ASP A 345 1.22 40.97 -18.44
CA ASP A 345 2.49 40.24 -18.39
C ASP A 345 3.22 40.46 -17.07
N GLU A 346 3.30 41.71 -16.59
CA GLU A 346 3.86 42.03 -15.27
C GLU A 346 3.10 41.34 -14.13
N ARG A 347 1.77 41.33 -14.22
CA ARG A 347 0.91 40.66 -13.24
C ARG A 347 1.15 39.15 -13.22
N ASN A 348 1.26 38.51 -14.38
CA ASN A 348 1.54 37.08 -14.49
C ASN A 348 2.92 36.74 -13.91
N ALA A 349 3.95 37.54 -14.22
CA ALA A 349 5.30 37.36 -13.66
C ALA A 349 5.33 37.48 -12.12
N LEU A 350 4.50 38.36 -11.53
CA LEU A 350 4.38 38.48 -10.07
C LEU A 350 3.62 37.30 -9.45
N VAL A 351 2.61 36.76 -10.12
CA VAL A 351 1.91 35.54 -9.70
C VAL A 351 2.88 34.37 -9.66
N ASP A 352 3.71 34.20 -10.68
CA ASP A 352 4.72 33.13 -10.74
C ASP A 352 5.75 33.27 -9.60
N LYS A 353 6.22 34.50 -9.34
CA LYS A 353 7.11 34.78 -8.19
C LYS A 353 6.45 34.43 -6.87
N GLN A 354 5.19 34.79 -6.68
CA GLN A 354 4.43 34.48 -5.46
C GLN A 354 4.26 32.97 -5.27
N GLN A 355 3.95 32.23 -6.34
CA GLN A 355 3.84 30.77 -6.30
C GLN A 355 5.17 30.10 -5.95
N ASN A 356 6.27 30.56 -6.57
CA ASN A 356 7.61 30.05 -6.27
C ASN A 356 8.00 30.26 -4.81
N VAL A 357 7.70 31.41 -4.23
CA VAL A 357 7.90 31.65 -2.78
C VAL A 357 7.00 30.73 -1.94
N GLY A 358 5.75 30.50 -2.37
CA GLY A 358 4.84 29.54 -1.75
C GLY A 358 5.38 28.09 -1.74
N LEU A 359 6.05 27.67 -2.82
CA LEU A 359 6.71 26.36 -2.90
C LEU A 359 7.89 26.28 -1.93
N LYS A 360 8.75 27.31 -1.87
CA LYS A 360 9.86 27.37 -0.91
C LYS A 360 9.40 27.28 0.55
N ILE A 361 8.28 27.93 0.88
CA ILE A 361 7.67 27.82 2.22
C ILE A 361 7.27 26.37 2.52
N LYS A 362 6.63 25.68 1.56
CA LYS A 362 6.22 24.28 1.73
C LYS A 362 7.43 23.34 1.85
N GLU A 363 8.49 23.58 1.07
CA GLU A 363 9.73 22.80 1.11
C GLU A 363 10.40 22.90 2.49
N ILE A 364 10.56 24.12 3.02
CA ILE A 364 11.14 24.35 4.34
C ILE A 364 10.26 23.71 5.44
N ALA A 365 8.93 23.84 5.34
CA ALA A 365 8.02 23.19 6.28
C ALA A 365 8.13 21.66 6.25
N GLY A 366 8.29 21.06 5.06
CA GLY A 366 8.53 19.63 4.88
C GLY A 366 9.85 19.16 5.49
N GLN A 367 10.93 19.94 5.31
CA GLN A 367 12.24 19.65 5.92
C GLN A 367 12.18 19.69 7.44
N VAL A 368 11.48 20.68 8.02
CA VAL A 368 11.28 20.76 9.48
C VAL A 368 10.46 19.57 9.99
N ALA A 369 9.37 19.21 9.32
CA ALA A 369 8.54 18.07 9.70
C ALA A 369 9.33 16.74 9.64
N ALA A 370 10.18 16.57 8.63
CA ALA A 370 11.06 15.40 8.52
C ALA A 370 12.09 15.34 9.66
N LEU A 371 12.69 16.49 10.02
CA LEU A 371 13.61 16.59 11.16
C LEU A 371 12.90 16.34 12.50
N GLU A 372 11.66 16.79 12.67
CA GLU A 372 10.85 16.51 13.86
C GLU A 372 10.46 15.02 13.95
N GLY A 373 10.12 14.39 12.83
CA GLY A 373 9.89 12.93 12.76
C GLY A 373 11.16 12.13 13.09
N ALA A 374 12.32 12.57 12.58
CA ALA A 374 13.62 12.01 12.94
C ALA A 374 13.94 12.22 14.43
N LEU A 375 13.60 13.38 15.01
CA LEU A 375 13.79 13.64 16.44
C LEU A 375 12.94 12.71 17.31
N GLY A 376 11.65 12.52 16.97
CA GLY A 376 10.75 11.60 17.67
C GLY A 376 11.25 10.15 17.66
N THR A 377 11.89 9.72 16.57
CA THR A 377 12.53 8.40 16.49
C THR A 377 13.85 8.35 17.27
N THR A 378 14.69 9.39 17.25
CA THR A 378 15.93 9.41 18.06
C THR A 378 15.68 9.35 19.57
N GLY A 379 14.61 9.96 20.08
CA GLY A 379 14.27 9.91 21.52
C GLY A 379 13.92 8.50 22.02
N THR A 380 13.51 7.61 21.12
CA THR A 380 13.24 6.19 21.43
C THR A 380 14.46 5.29 21.22
N MET A 381 15.50 5.78 20.54
CA MET A 381 16.72 5.03 20.22
C MET A 381 17.77 5.20 21.33
N LYS A 382 17.75 4.32 22.33
CA LYS A 382 18.76 4.23 23.40
C LYS A 382 20.13 3.74 22.86
N GLY A 383 20.79 4.50 21.98
CA GLY A 383 22.10 4.16 21.39
C GLY A 383 22.05 3.15 20.24
N ARG A 384 20.93 3.09 19.51
CA ARG A 384 20.71 2.18 18.36
C ARG A 384 20.64 2.98 17.06
N CYS A 385 21.04 2.37 15.95
CA CYS A 385 21.12 3.00 14.64
C CYS A 385 19.74 3.30 14.06
N MET A 386 19.58 4.48 13.46
CA MET A 386 18.32 4.95 12.87
C MET A 386 17.86 4.11 11.67
N ILE A 387 18.79 3.47 10.95
CA ILE A 387 18.50 2.64 9.77
C ILE A 387 18.18 1.20 10.19
N ASN A 388 18.79 0.71 11.28
CA ASN A 388 18.58 -0.64 11.77
C ASN A 388 18.70 -0.69 13.32
N PRO A 389 17.60 -0.93 14.04
CA PRO A 389 17.59 -0.90 15.50
C PRO A 389 18.45 -2.00 16.16
N MET A 390 18.98 -2.96 15.40
CA MET A 390 19.91 -3.99 15.90
C MET A 390 21.38 -3.56 15.87
N ILE A 391 21.72 -2.47 15.20
CA ILE A 391 23.09 -1.95 15.14
C ILE A 391 23.28 -0.94 16.26
N ALA A 392 24.21 -1.21 17.18
CA ALA A 392 24.61 -0.24 18.19
C ALA A 392 25.28 0.96 17.49
N CYS A 393 24.75 2.15 17.73
CA CYS A 393 25.30 3.39 17.20
C CYS A 393 25.96 4.15 18.35
N PRO A 394 27.29 4.24 18.39
CA PRO A 394 28.01 4.94 19.45
C PRO A 394 27.93 6.47 19.31
N LYS A 395 27.24 6.99 18.28
CA LYS A 395 27.08 8.43 18.10
C LYS A 395 26.12 8.97 19.15
N ASP A 396 26.58 9.99 19.86
CA ASP A 396 25.75 10.74 20.79
C ASP A 396 24.82 11.67 20.01
N PHE A 397 23.52 11.40 20.11
CA PHE A 397 22.46 12.22 19.51
C PHE A 397 21.87 13.23 20.50
N SER A 398 22.46 13.38 21.70
CA SER A 398 21.98 14.35 22.70
C SER A 398 21.90 15.78 22.16
N GLY A 399 22.88 16.18 21.33
CA GLY A 399 22.89 17.48 20.64
C GLY A 399 21.97 17.58 19.42
N PHE A 400 21.33 16.49 18.99
CA PHE A 400 20.42 16.50 17.83
C PHE A 400 19.13 17.26 18.14
N GLY A 401 18.64 17.21 19.38
CA GLY A 401 17.50 18.03 19.82
C GLY A 401 17.78 19.52 19.70
N ASP A 402 18.94 19.96 20.18
CA ASP A 402 19.38 21.36 20.07
C ASP A 402 19.61 21.78 18.62
N TYR A 403 20.12 20.87 17.78
CA TYR A 403 20.26 21.09 16.35
C TYR A 403 18.90 21.28 15.67
N VAL A 404 17.93 20.38 15.92
CA VAL A 404 16.58 20.48 15.36
C VAL A 404 15.87 21.74 15.85
N ALA A 405 16.03 22.11 17.13
CA ALA A 405 15.49 23.36 17.68
C ALA A 405 16.08 24.59 16.98
N LYS A 406 17.41 24.66 16.79
CA LYS A 406 18.07 25.75 16.04
C LYS A 406 17.65 25.78 14.57
N GLN A 407 17.48 24.63 13.94
CA GLN A 407 17.00 24.57 12.55
C GLN A 407 15.55 25.01 12.43
N LYS A 408 14.70 24.68 13.41
CA LYS A 408 13.32 25.15 13.48
C LYS A 408 13.23 26.65 13.66
N GLU A 409 14.08 27.23 14.51
CA GLU A 409 14.16 28.68 14.70
C GLU A 409 14.57 29.39 13.41
N LYS A 410 15.67 28.96 12.78
CA LYS A 410 16.10 29.48 11.46
C LYS A 410 15.04 29.31 10.37
N ALA A 411 14.38 28.15 10.32
CA ALA A 411 13.30 27.88 9.38
C ALA A 411 12.10 28.79 9.63
N THR A 412 11.78 29.09 10.89
CA THR A 412 10.68 29.98 11.26
C THR A 412 10.98 31.42 10.82
N GLU A 413 12.19 31.91 11.04
CA GLU A 413 12.64 33.22 10.55
C GLU A 413 12.59 33.30 9.01
N THR A 414 13.09 32.26 8.34
CA THR A 414 13.12 32.20 6.87
C THR A 414 11.71 32.12 6.28
N VAL A 415 10.81 31.33 6.89
CA VAL A 415 9.40 31.26 6.50
C VAL A 415 8.69 32.59 6.76
N ALA A 416 8.99 33.28 7.86
CA ALA A 416 8.44 34.60 8.13
C ALA A 416 8.90 35.62 7.07
N ALA A 417 10.17 35.60 6.68
CA ALA A 417 10.70 36.44 5.61
C ALA A 417 10.01 36.15 4.26
N PHE A 418 9.88 34.87 3.88
CA PHE A 418 9.18 34.49 2.64
C PHE A 418 7.68 34.79 2.68
N LYS A 419 7.02 34.70 3.84
CA LYS A 419 5.62 35.13 3.99
C LYS A 419 5.47 36.63 3.80
N ALA A 420 6.40 37.43 4.33
CA ALA A 420 6.43 38.86 4.10
C ALA A 420 6.66 39.20 2.61
N GLU A 421 7.56 38.48 1.94
CA GLU A 421 7.81 38.62 0.50
C GLU A 421 6.55 38.26 -0.32
N ALA A 422 5.90 37.14 -0.02
CA ALA A 422 4.66 36.71 -0.67
C ALA A 422 3.50 37.70 -0.47
N ALA A 423 3.42 38.32 0.71
CA ALA A 423 2.47 39.40 1.00
C ALA A 423 2.81 40.68 0.20
N GLY A 424 4.10 40.97 0.00
CA GLY A 424 4.57 42.04 -0.88
C GLY A 424 4.11 41.83 -2.33
N TYR A 425 4.30 40.63 -2.89
CA TYR A 425 3.80 40.29 -4.22
C TYR A 425 2.27 40.36 -4.30
N ALA A 426 1.54 39.88 -3.27
CA ALA A 426 0.08 39.98 -3.22
C ALA A 426 -0.41 41.44 -3.29
N GLY A 427 0.27 42.35 -2.59
CA GLY A 427 -0.03 43.78 -2.63
C GLY A 427 0.18 44.40 -4.01
N GLN A 428 1.26 44.01 -4.70
CA GLN A 428 1.54 44.48 -6.07
C GLN A 428 0.54 43.94 -7.09
N ILE A 429 0.19 42.66 -7.00
CA ILE A 429 -0.86 42.04 -7.84
C ILE A 429 -2.19 42.76 -7.64
N LYS A 430 -2.58 43.03 -6.39
CA LYS A 430 -3.83 43.75 -6.09
C LYS A 430 -3.85 45.17 -6.68
N LYS A 431 -2.70 45.85 -6.69
CA LYS A 431 -2.57 47.16 -7.34
C LYS A 431 -2.70 47.06 -8.86
N LEU A 432 -2.00 46.11 -9.48
CA LEU A 432 -2.09 45.86 -10.93
C LEU A 432 -3.50 45.45 -11.36
N ASP A 433 -4.21 44.64 -10.57
CA ASP A 433 -5.60 44.26 -10.86
C ASP A 433 -6.54 45.47 -10.82
N ALA A 434 -6.31 46.42 -9.90
CA ALA A 434 -7.07 47.67 -9.84
C ALA A 434 -6.77 48.58 -11.04
N ASP A 435 -5.51 48.67 -11.46
CA ASP A 435 -5.09 49.48 -12.60
C ASP A 435 -5.56 48.86 -13.94
N LEU A 436 -5.51 47.53 -14.09
CA LEU A 436 -6.07 46.80 -15.23
C LEU A 436 -7.58 47.04 -15.37
N LYS A 437 -8.29 47.08 -14.23
CA LYS A 437 -9.72 47.43 -14.21
C LYS A 437 -9.93 48.87 -14.69
N ALA A 438 -9.15 49.83 -14.19
CA ALA A 438 -9.25 51.22 -14.61
C ALA A 438 -8.99 51.42 -16.12
N VAL A 439 -8.01 50.70 -16.68
CA VAL A 439 -7.73 50.70 -18.13
C VAL A 439 -8.90 50.07 -18.92
N GLY A 440 -9.49 48.98 -18.42
CA GLY A 440 -10.68 48.36 -19.02
C GLY A 440 -11.90 49.28 -19.00
N ASP A 441 -12.10 50.02 -17.91
CA ASP A 441 -13.17 51.02 -17.79
C ASP A 441 -12.95 52.19 -18.78
N GLN A 442 -11.70 52.62 -19.00
CA GLN A 442 -11.35 53.62 -20.03
C GLN A 442 -11.65 53.14 -21.45
N GLN A 443 -11.28 51.90 -21.81
CA GLN A 443 -11.62 51.31 -23.12
C GLN A 443 -13.14 51.26 -23.33
N THR A 444 -13.88 50.90 -22.29
CA THR A 444 -15.35 50.82 -22.35
C THR A 444 -15.99 52.20 -22.52
N ALA A 445 -15.48 53.22 -21.82
CA ALA A 445 -15.94 54.59 -21.96
C ALA A 445 -15.69 55.16 -23.37
N LEU A 446 -14.52 54.88 -23.94
CA LEU A 446 -14.15 55.31 -25.29
C LEU A 446 -15.05 54.66 -26.36
N MET A 447 -15.30 53.35 -26.23
CA MET A 447 -16.22 52.62 -27.12
C MET A 447 -17.65 53.14 -27.02
N LYS A 448 -18.10 53.50 -25.82
CA LYS A 448 -19.43 54.09 -25.61
C LYS A 448 -19.58 55.44 -26.31
N GLN A 449 -18.55 56.30 -26.26
CA GLN A 449 -18.56 57.58 -26.99
C GLN A 449 -18.65 57.39 -28.52
N ILE A 450 -17.93 56.42 -29.08
CA ILE A 450 -18.04 56.07 -30.51
C ILE A 450 -19.45 55.61 -30.85
N GLN A 451 -20.02 54.72 -30.02
CA GLN A 451 -21.36 54.17 -30.23
C GLN A 451 -22.44 55.26 -30.17
N GLU A 452 -22.32 56.24 -29.27
CA GLU A 452 -23.25 57.36 -29.15
C GLU A 452 -23.19 58.29 -30.37
N VAL A 453 -21.99 58.63 -30.85
CA VAL A 453 -21.82 59.44 -32.08
C VAL A 453 -22.32 58.69 -33.31
N ASN A 454 -22.01 57.41 -33.43
CA ASN A 454 -22.48 56.58 -34.53
C ASN A 454 -24.00 56.39 -34.52
N ALA A 455 -24.60 56.11 -33.36
CA ALA A 455 -26.05 55.99 -33.24
C ALA A 455 -26.77 57.29 -33.62
N ARG A 456 -26.23 58.45 -33.20
CA ARG A 456 -26.74 59.76 -33.58
C ARG A 456 -26.61 60.02 -35.07
N ASN A 457 -25.44 59.73 -35.66
CA ASN A 457 -25.22 59.86 -37.10
C ASN A 457 -26.10 58.90 -37.91
N THR A 458 -26.32 57.67 -37.44
CA THR A 458 -27.23 56.71 -38.07
C THR A 458 -28.66 57.23 -38.05
N SER A 459 -29.13 57.80 -36.92
CA SER A 459 -30.46 58.40 -36.84
C SER A 459 -30.61 59.61 -37.77
N ILE A 460 -29.61 60.49 -37.83
CA ILE A 460 -29.60 61.64 -38.76
C ILE A 460 -29.56 61.15 -40.22
N ASN A 461 -28.75 60.15 -40.54
CA ASN A 461 -28.66 59.56 -41.88
C ASN A 461 -29.95 58.84 -42.27
N GLN A 462 -30.66 58.21 -41.33
CA GLN A 462 -31.99 57.65 -41.56
C GLN A 462 -32.98 58.77 -41.88
N SER A 463 -33.01 59.86 -41.12
CA SER A 463 -33.87 61.02 -41.42
C SER A 463 -33.54 61.68 -42.75
N ILE A 464 -32.26 61.84 -43.09
CA ILE A 464 -31.82 62.31 -44.41
C ILE A 464 -32.26 61.35 -45.50
N SER A 465 -32.12 60.04 -45.28
CA SER A 465 -32.57 59.01 -46.23
C SER A 465 -34.09 59.05 -46.43
N GLU A 466 -34.85 59.25 -45.35
CA GLU A 466 -36.31 59.41 -45.38
C GLU A 466 -36.70 60.67 -46.17
N LEU A 467 -36.05 61.80 -45.91
CA LEU A 467 -36.28 63.07 -46.61
C LEU A 467 -35.84 63.00 -48.08
N MET A 468 -34.71 62.34 -48.39
CA MET A 468 -34.29 62.06 -49.76
C MET A 468 -35.27 61.12 -50.46
N LYS A 469 -35.79 60.12 -49.76
CA LYS A 469 -36.82 59.22 -50.27
C LYS A 469 -38.12 59.98 -50.53
N GLN A 470 -38.49 60.95 -49.71
CA GLN A 470 -39.64 61.83 -49.93
C GLN A 470 -39.41 62.78 -51.11
N LYS A 471 -38.25 63.44 -51.20
CA LYS A 471 -37.86 64.29 -52.34
C LYS A 471 -37.86 63.49 -53.64
N ASN A 472 -37.19 62.35 -53.63
CA ASN A 472 -37.13 61.45 -54.77
C ASN A 472 -38.50 60.85 -55.07
N ALA A 473 -39.36 60.58 -54.08
CA ALA A 473 -40.72 60.12 -54.32
C ALA A 473 -41.60 61.20 -54.95
N ILE A 474 -41.40 62.49 -54.66
CA ILE A 474 -42.14 63.59 -55.29
C ILE A 474 -41.64 63.83 -56.73
N LEU A 475 -40.32 63.87 -56.94
CA LEU A 475 -39.72 64.01 -58.27
C LEU A 475 -39.93 62.77 -59.14
N ALA A 476 -39.80 61.58 -58.56
CA ALA A 476 -40.15 60.33 -59.21
C ALA A 476 -41.65 60.24 -59.39
N ALA A 477 -42.55 60.65 -58.49
CA ALA A 477 -44.00 60.60 -58.78
C ALA A 477 -44.37 61.45 -60.01
N ALA A 478 -43.73 62.62 -60.19
CA ALA A 478 -43.91 63.46 -61.37
C ALA A 478 -43.31 62.85 -62.65
N SER A 479 -42.07 62.33 -62.58
CA SER A 479 -41.38 61.70 -63.73
C SER A 479 -41.84 60.27 -64.04
N ASP A 480 -42.04 59.44 -63.02
CA ASP A 480 -42.61 58.09 -63.08
C ASP A 480 -44.02 58.15 -63.62
N ARG A 481 -44.87 59.13 -63.31
CA ARG A 481 -46.21 59.13 -63.93
C ARG A 481 -46.08 59.16 -65.45
N GLN A 482 -45.20 60.02 -65.97
CA GLN A 482 -44.99 60.20 -67.40
C GLN A 482 -44.25 59.02 -68.04
N ASN A 483 -43.26 58.44 -67.34
CA ASN A 483 -42.51 57.27 -67.79
C ASN A 483 -43.32 55.95 -67.64
N LYS A 484 -44.09 55.78 -66.57
CA LYS A 484 -44.96 54.62 -66.30
C LYS A 484 -46.12 54.55 -67.28
N LEU A 485 -46.72 55.67 -67.66
CA LEU A 485 -47.75 55.68 -68.70
C LEU A 485 -47.21 55.07 -70.00
N LYS A 486 -46.03 55.52 -70.43
CA LYS A 486 -45.35 55.04 -71.64
C LYS A 486 -44.84 53.59 -71.50
N LEU A 487 -44.19 53.28 -70.38
CA LEU A 487 -43.60 51.96 -70.10
C LEU A 487 -44.67 50.87 -69.91
N TYR A 488 -45.75 51.14 -69.18
CA TYR A 488 -46.83 50.17 -68.97
C TYR A 488 -47.60 49.89 -70.26
N GLN A 489 -47.73 50.88 -71.15
CA GLN A 489 -48.28 50.68 -72.49
C GLN A 489 -47.37 49.78 -73.36
N ASP A 490 -46.05 49.98 -73.31
CA ASP A 490 -45.08 49.15 -74.05
C ASP A 490 -44.90 47.73 -73.47
N GLU A 491 -44.95 47.59 -72.13
CA GLU A 491 -44.82 46.32 -71.39
C GLU A 491 -46.07 45.45 -71.58
N LEU A 492 -47.27 46.04 -71.53
CA LEU A 492 -48.53 45.34 -71.80
C LEU A 492 -48.55 44.75 -73.22
N ASN A 493 -48.05 45.51 -74.21
CA ASN A 493 -47.96 45.04 -75.60
C ASN A 493 -46.97 43.89 -75.80
N LYS A 494 -45.84 43.87 -75.06
CA LYS A 494 -44.86 42.76 -75.11
C LYS A 494 -45.36 41.49 -74.43
N LEU A 495 -46.04 41.61 -73.28
CA LEU A 495 -46.52 40.47 -72.52
C LEU A 495 -47.69 39.74 -73.21
N LEU A 496 -48.52 40.46 -73.97
CA LEU A 496 -49.59 39.88 -74.81
C LEU A 496 -49.06 39.12 -76.04
N ALA A 497 -47.84 39.39 -76.49
CA ALA A 497 -47.23 38.76 -77.67
C ALA A 497 -46.41 37.49 -77.36
N THR A 498 -46.20 37.14 -76.09
CA THR A 498 -45.30 36.05 -75.67
C THR A 498 -46.10 34.81 -75.22
N PRO A 499 -45.98 33.64 -75.90
CA PRO A 499 -46.73 32.43 -75.54
C PRO A 499 -46.22 31.79 -74.23
N LEU A 500 -47.14 31.26 -73.43
CA LEU A 500 -46.86 30.60 -72.14
C LEU A 500 -46.04 29.31 -72.33
N GLN A 501 -45.09 29.06 -71.42
CA GLN A 501 -44.25 27.86 -71.49
C GLN A 501 -44.97 26.62 -70.93
N PRO A 502 -44.88 25.44 -71.57
CA PRO A 502 -45.50 24.22 -71.07
C PRO A 502 -44.81 23.74 -69.78
N VAL A 503 -45.62 23.42 -68.78
CA VAL A 503 -45.20 22.98 -67.43
C VAL A 503 -45.61 21.53 -67.23
N THR A 504 -44.69 20.68 -66.79
CA THR A 504 -44.95 19.33 -66.27
C THR A 504 -45.44 19.38 -64.81
N SER A 505 -46.26 18.42 -64.38
CA SER A 505 -46.85 18.38 -63.02
C SER A 505 -45.76 18.37 -61.93
N VAL A 506 -45.65 19.49 -61.19
CA VAL A 506 -44.70 19.69 -60.06
C VAL A 506 -45.00 18.72 -58.90
N GLU A 507 -46.27 18.37 -58.67
CA GLU A 507 -46.69 17.45 -57.60
C GLU A 507 -46.09 16.04 -57.76
N LEU A 508 -46.02 15.53 -58.99
CA LEU A 508 -45.46 14.21 -59.29
C LEU A 508 -43.96 14.14 -58.96
N SER A 509 -43.22 15.20 -59.29
CA SER A 509 -41.78 15.28 -59.00
C SER A 509 -41.50 15.46 -57.50
N GLN A 510 -42.37 16.19 -56.77
CA GLN A 510 -42.24 16.39 -55.31
C GLN A 510 -42.44 15.06 -54.55
N SER A 511 -43.46 14.29 -54.95
CA SER A 511 -43.75 12.98 -54.37
C SER A 511 -42.59 12.00 -54.58
N ARG A 512 -41.95 12.05 -55.75
CA ARG A 512 -40.77 11.21 -56.06
C ARG A 512 -39.55 11.58 -55.21
N ALA A 513 -39.27 12.88 -55.02
CA ALA A 513 -38.18 13.34 -54.16
C ALA A 513 -38.36 12.92 -52.69
N ASN A 514 -39.58 13.03 -52.17
CA ASN A 514 -39.90 12.60 -50.80
C ASN A 514 -39.76 11.08 -50.63
N GLY A 515 -40.19 10.28 -51.62
CA GLY A 515 -40.00 8.83 -51.61
C GLY A 515 -38.52 8.42 -51.55
N ILE A 516 -37.66 9.11 -52.31
CA ILE A 516 -36.20 8.88 -52.29
C ILE A 516 -35.60 9.25 -50.92
N LYS A 517 -35.98 10.39 -50.33
CA LYS A 517 -35.50 10.83 -49.01
C LYS A 517 -35.83 9.82 -47.91
N THR A 518 -37.08 9.35 -47.84
CA THR A 518 -37.49 8.35 -46.85
C THR A 518 -36.70 7.04 -46.98
N ARG A 519 -36.45 6.58 -48.21
CA ARG A 519 -35.66 5.36 -48.45
C ARG A 519 -34.19 5.53 -48.07
N MET A 520 -33.61 6.71 -48.33
CA MET A 520 -32.26 7.04 -47.88
C MET A 520 -32.13 7.04 -46.35
N ASP A 521 -33.11 7.57 -45.63
CA ASP A 521 -33.08 7.61 -44.16
C ASP A 521 -33.16 6.20 -43.54
N VAL A 522 -34.01 5.33 -44.10
CA VAL A 522 -34.07 3.91 -43.71
C VAL A 522 -32.72 3.23 -43.95
N LEU A 523 -32.11 3.41 -45.13
CA LEU A 523 -30.80 2.82 -45.44
C LEU A 523 -29.68 3.34 -44.52
N LYS A 524 -29.63 4.65 -44.22
CA LYS A 524 -28.66 5.23 -43.29
C LYS A 524 -28.78 4.62 -41.89
N LYS A 525 -30.01 4.47 -41.40
CA LYS A 525 -30.27 3.87 -40.08
C LYS A 525 -29.79 2.41 -40.04
N THR A 526 -30.14 1.63 -41.06
CA THR A 526 -29.72 0.22 -41.19
C THR A 526 -28.20 0.07 -41.30
N ILE A 527 -27.51 0.93 -42.07
CA ILE A 527 -26.04 0.93 -42.15
C ILE A 527 -25.44 1.24 -40.78
N GLY A 528 -25.94 2.27 -40.08
CA GLY A 528 -25.44 2.64 -38.75
C GLY A 528 -25.61 1.54 -37.70
N GLU A 529 -26.73 0.82 -37.71
CA GLU A 529 -26.97 -0.32 -36.81
C GLU A 529 -26.01 -1.49 -37.09
N LYS A 530 -25.80 -1.84 -38.37
CA LYS A 530 -24.89 -2.92 -38.76
C LYS A 530 -23.41 -2.59 -38.49
N GLU A 531 -23.00 -1.34 -38.66
CA GLU A 531 -21.62 -0.90 -38.41
C GLU A 531 -21.30 -0.89 -36.90
N LYS A 532 -22.29 -0.55 -36.04
CA LYS A 532 -22.21 -0.73 -34.58
C LYS A 532 -22.05 -2.20 -34.19
N ALA A 533 -22.82 -3.10 -34.81
CA ALA A 533 -22.74 -4.53 -34.52
C ALA A 533 -21.37 -5.11 -34.87
N LYS A 534 -20.80 -4.70 -36.01
CA LYS A 534 -19.43 -5.09 -36.42
C LYS A 534 -18.36 -4.62 -35.42
N GLN A 535 -18.43 -3.36 -34.98
CA GLN A 535 -17.50 -2.83 -33.98
C GLN A 535 -17.61 -3.57 -32.64
N ALA A 536 -18.84 -3.89 -32.19
CA ALA A 536 -19.06 -4.67 -30.99
C ALA A 536 -18.44 -6.08 -31.07
N ILE A 537 -18.53 -6.76 -32.22
CA ILE A 537 -17.89 -8.06 -32.43
C ILE A 537 -16.37 -7.99 -32.35
N LEU A 538 -15.75 -6.98 -32.98
CA LEU A 538 -14.30 -6.78 -32.91
C LEU A 538 -13.83 -6.51 -31.47
N MET A 539 -14.56 -5.67 -30.73
CA MET A 539 -14.29 -5.42 -29.32
C MET A 539 -14.46 -6.68 -28.46
N LEU A 540 -15.45 -7.52 -28.75
CA LEU A 540 -15.65 -8.79 -28.07
C LEU A 540 -14.50 -9.77 -28.33
N GLN A 541 -14.02 -9.88 -29.58
CA GLN A 541 -12.86 -10.71 -29.92
C GLN A 541 -11.60 -10.24 -29.18
N GLN A 542 -11.33 -8.94 -29.17
CA GLN A 542 -10.18 -8.37 -28.44
C GLN A 542 -10.29 -8.59 -26.93
N SER A 543 -11.49 -8.44 -26.37
CA SER A 543 -11.77 -8.67 -24.94
C SER A 543 -11.60 -10.15 -24.57
N ALA A 544 -12.02 -11.06 -25.45
CA ALA A 544 -11.85 -12.51 -25.25
C ALA A 544 -10.37 -12.93 -25.26
N ILE A 545 -9.56 -12.38 -26.18
CA ILE A 545 -8.11 -12.62 -26.22
C ILE A 545 -7.45 -12.10 -24.93
N THR A 546 -7.81 -10.88 -24.52
CA THR A 546 -7.27 -10.25 -23.29
C THR A 546 -7.66 -11.06 -22.04
N ASN A 547 -8.90 -11.55 -21.99
CA ASN A 547 -9.39 -12.41 -20.92
C ASN A 547 -8.61 -13.73 -20.86
N ARG A 548 -8.38 -14.39 -22.00
CA ARG A 548 -7.61 -15.65 -22.07
C ARG A 548 -6.17 -15.44 -21.59
N LYS A 549 -5.52 -14.36 -22.03
CA LYS A 549 -4.18 -14.00 -21.56
C LYS A 549 -4.15 -13.76 -20.05
N ALA A 550 -5.11 -13.02 -19.51
CA ALA A 550 -5.19 -12.74 -18.08
C ALA A 550 -5.47 -14.01 -17.25
N GLU A 551 -6.30 -14.91 -17.78
CA GLU A 551 -6.59 -16.20 -17.18
C GLU A 551 -5.35 -17.09 -17.09
N TYR A 552 -4.60 -17.25 -18.19
CA TYR A 552 -3.36 -18.03 -18.17
C TYR A 552 -2.33 -17.45 -17.21
N ASN A 553 -2.11 -16.13 -17.22
CA ASN A 553 -1.18 -15.50 -16.28
C ASN A 553 -1.59 -15.73 -14.82
N SER A 554 -2.88 -15.54 -14.49
CA SER A 554 -3.41 -15.78 -13.13
C SER A 554 -3.22 -17.23 -12.68
N VAL A 555 -3.55 -18.20 -13.53
CA VAL A 555 -3.42 -19.63 -13.21
C VAL A 555 -1.95 -20.04 -13.07
N CYS A 556 -1.10 -19.63 -14.00
CA CYS A 556 0.33 -19.95 -13.97
C CYS A 556 1.01 -19.33 -12.74
N LEU A 557 0.75 -18.05 -12.43
CA LEU A 557 1.28 -17.41 -11.23
C LEU A 557 0.80 -18.08 -9.94
N LYS A 558 -0.45 -18.55 -9.90
CA LYS A 558 -0.96 -19.33 -8.76
C LYS A 558 -0.17 -20.63 -8.58
N LEU A 559 0.07 -21.38 -9.66
CA LEU A 559 0.84 -22.62 -9.60
C LEU A 559 2.29 -22.39 -9.20
N ILE A 560 2.93 -21.34 -9.73
CA ILE A 560 4.28 -20.92 -9.32
C ILE A 560 4.29 -20.56 -7.82
N GLN A 561 3.30 -19.78 -7.36
CA GLN A 561 3.18 -19.40 -5.95
C GLN A 561 3.05 -20.62 -5.03
N GLU A 562 2.23 -21.59 -5.40
CA GLU A 562 2.05 -22.84 -4.64
C GLU A 562 3.33 -23.68 -4.62
N THR A 563 4.05 -23.72 -5.74
CA THR A 563 5.30 -24.50 -5.91
C THR A 563 6.49 -23.85 -5.19
N LEU A 564 6.55 -22.52 -5.10
CA LEU A 564 7.54 -21.82 -4.28
C LEU A 564 7.18 -21.82 -2.79
N GLY A 565 5.88 -21.89 -2.47
CA GLY A 565 5.34 -21.77 -1.11
C GLY A 565 5.54 -23.02 -0.25
N LEU A 566 4.74 -23.08 0.83
CA LEU A 566 4.84 -24.11 1.87
C LEU A 566 4.64 -25.55 1.36
N LYS A 567 3.89 -25.72 0.25
CA LYS A 567 3.63 -27.04 -0.36
C LYS A 567 4.72 -27.49 -1.33
N GLY A 568 5.65 -26.62 -1.69
CA GLY A 568 6.76 -26.95 -2.57
C GLY A 568 8.10 -26.60 -1.92
N ILE A 569 8.89 -25.74 -2.55
CA ILE A 569 10.30 -25.52 -2.20
C ILE A 569 10.47 -25.02 -0.77
N LYS A 570 9.64 -24.08 -0.29
CA LYS A 570 9.70 -23.64 1.11
C LYS A 570 9.44 -24.80 2.07
N GLY A 571 8.50 -25.69 1.76
CA GLY A 571 8.23 -26.89 2.58
C GLY A 571 9.37 -27.89 2.57
N GLU A 572 9.99 -28.14 1.42
CA GLU A 572 11.14 -29.05 1.29
C GLU A 572 12.36 -28.53 2.06
N LEU A 573 12.66 -27.23 1.95
CA LEU A 573 13.72 -26.58 2.74
C LEU A 573 13.49 -26.74 4.25
N VAL A 574 12.24 -26.59 4.67
CA VAL A 574 11.88 -26.72 6.08
C VAL A 574 12.04 -28.16 6.58
N LYS A 575 11.70 -29.16 5.75
CA LYS A 575 11.94 -30.57 6.08
C LYS A 575 13.43 -30.87 6.18
N GLU A 576 14.22 -30.46 5.19
CA GLU A 576 15.69 -30.62 5.22
C GLU A 576 16.33 -30.01 6.48
N LEU A 577 15.78 -28.90 6.99
CA LEU A 577 16.25 -28.25 8.21
C LEU A 577 15.81 -28.94 9.49
N LEU A 578 14.57 -29.45 9.54
CA LEU A 578 13.96 -30.01 10.74
C LEU A 578 14.28 -31.50 10.93
N ASP A 579 14.49 -32.25 9.85
CA ASP A 579 14.77 -33.69 9.92
C ASP A 579 16.05 -34.02 10.74
N PRO A 580 17.18 -33.29 10.58
CA PRO A 580 18.33 -33.48 11.46
C PRO A 580 18.01 -33.21 12.94
N ILE A 581 17.16 -32.22 13.22
CA ILE A 581 16.73 -31.89 14.59
C ILE A 581 15.85 -33.00 15.15
N CYS A 582 14.90 -33.50 14.36
CA CYS A 582 14.08 -34.67 14.72
C CYS A 582 14.96 -35.88 15.03
N ASN A 583 15.96 -36.16 14.20
CA ASN A 583 16.85 -37.31 14.37
C ASN A 583 17.64 -37.22 15.69
N ASP A 584 18.16 -36.04 16.03
CA ASP A 584 18.91 -35.88 17.28
C ASP A 584 18.02 -35.92 18.51
N ILE A 585 16.82 -35.35 18.45
CA ILE A 585 15.83 -35.50 19.52
C ILE A 585 15.44 -36.97 19.68
N THR A 586 15.26 -37.70 18.58
CA THR A 586 14.96 -39.14 18.58
C THR A 586 16.09 -39.95 19.23
N ALA A 587 17.34 -39.63 18.90
CA ALA A 587 18.51 -40.26 19.48
C ALA A 587 18.56 -40.01 21.00
N ASN A 588 18.33 -38.77 21.45
CA ASN A 588 18.29 -38.43 22.87
C ASN A 588 17.12 -39.13 23.60
N LEU A 589 15.92 -39.16 23.02
CA LEU A 589 14.77 -39.90 23.56
C LEU A 589 15.05 -41.39 23.67
N SER A 590 15.68 -41.99 22.66
CA SER A 590 16.04 -43.41 22.64
C SER A 590 17.04 -43.74 23.75
N LEU A 591 18.00 -42.85 24.03
CA LEU A 591 18.94 -43.02 25.14
C LEU A 591 18.26 -42.95 26.51
N MET A 592 17.20 -42.14 26.62
CA MET A 592 16.28 -42.08 27.77
C MET A 592 15.25 -43.23 27.78
N GLY A 593 15.29 -44.15 26.81
CA GLY A 593 14.42 -45.33 26.73
C GLY A 593 13.02 -45.07 26.18
N PHE A 594 12.82 -43.96 25.47
CA PHE A 594 11.58 -43.61 24.76
C PHE A 594 11.74 -43.87 23.26
N ALA A 595 10.85 -44.68 22.68
CA ALA A 595 10.88 -45.05 21.26
C ALA A 595 10.04 -44.12 20.36
N GLN A 596 9.44 -43.08 20.93
CA GLN A 596 8.57 -42.14 20.22
C GLN A 596 9.40 -41.20 19.34
N CYS A 597 8.94 -40.99 18.11
CA CYS A 597 9.59 -40.05 17.19
C CYS A 597 9.00 -38.64 17.38
N PRO A 598 9.82 -37.59 17.50
CA PRO A 598 9.36 -36.21 17.52
C PRO A 598 8.78 -35.82 16.14
N PHE A 599 7.88 -34.83 16.13
CA PHE A 599 7.46 -34.18 14.89
C PHE A 599 7.42 -32.66 15.08
N PHE A 600 7.61 -31.96 13.96
CA PHE A 600 7.33 -30.54 13.81
C PHE A 600 6.33 -30.36 12.68
N GLN A 601 5.32 -29.52 12.91
CA GLN A 601 4.30 -29.19 11.93
C GLN A 601 4.32 -27.69 11.69
N THR A 602 4.67 -27.32 10.45
CA THR A 602 4.80 -25.92 10.02
C THR A 602 3.63 -25.40 9.17
N GLU A 603 2.67 -26.27 8.86
CA GLU A 603 1.50 -25.98 8.03
C GLU A 603 0.25 -26.62 8.65
N SER A 604 -0.83 -25.86 8.74
CA SER A 604 -2.15 -26.35 9.13
C SER A 604 -2.86 -27.04 7.96
N ASP A 605 -3.92 -27.81 8.25
CA ASP A 605 -4.75 -28.43 7.20
C ASP A 605 -5.36 -27.42 6.22
N THR A 606 -5.45 -26.15 6.63
CA THR A 606 -5.95 -25.03 5.81
C THR A 606 -4.86 -24.30 5.00
N GLY A 607 -3.61 -24.73 5.09
CA GLY A 607 -2.47 -24.10 4.42
C GLY A 607 -1.92 -22.85 5.11
N LYS A 608 -2.40 -22.52 6.33
CA LYS A 608 -1.82 -21.45 7.16
C LYS A 608 -0.54 -21.90 7.82
N GLU A 609 0.40 -20.97 7.92
CA GLU A 609 1.63 -21.12 8.70
C GLU A 609 1.31 -21.28 10.19
N ILE A 610 1.80 -22.36 10.78
CA ILE A 610 1.73 -22.65 12.22
C ILE A 610 3.09 -23.22 12.67
N PHE A 611 3.33 -23.35 13.96
CA PHE A 611 4.50 -24.08 14.47
C PHE A 611 4.09 -24.92 15.69
N GLN A 612 3.69 -26.16 15.42
CA GLN A 612 3.35 -27.14 16.45
C GLN A 612 4.41 -28.24 16.50
N PHE A 613 4.65 -28.78 17.68
CA PHE A 613 5.57 -29.89 17.86
C PHE A 613 5.06 -30.84 18.94
N GLY A 614 5.61 -32.04 18.93
CA GLY A 614 5.25 -33.10 19.86
C GLY A 614 5.90 -34.41 19.43
N TRP A 615 5.25 -35.53 19.70
CA TRP A 615 5.74 -36.83 19.23
C TRP A 615 4.66 -37.68 18.57
N ILE A 616 5.08 -38.70 17.84
CA ILE A 616 4.25 -39.71 17.23
C ILE A 616 4.17 -40.87 18.22
N ASN A 617 2.95 -41.20 18.64
CA ASN A 617 2.72 -42.32 19.55
C ASN A 617 2.84 -43.67 18.83
N GLU A 618 2.77 -44.77 19.58
CA GLU A 618 2.86 -46.15 19.06
C GLU A 618 1.79 -46.49 18.01
N LYS A 619 0.66 -45.76 18.01
CA LYS A 619 -0.43 -45.92 17.03
C LYS A 619 -0.25 -45.07 15.77
N GLY A 620 0.87 -44.35 15.65
CA GLY A 620 1.15 -43.45 14.53
C GLY A 620 0.42 -42.12 14.60
N HIS A 621 -0.25 -41.79 15.71
CA HIS A 621 -0.94 -40.50 15.86
C HIS A 621 0.02 -39.42 16.36
N ARG A 622 -0.09 -38.23 15.77
CA ARG A 622 0.61 -37.02 16.23
C ARG A 622 -0.04 -36.52 17.52
N VAL A 623 0.74 -36.44 18.60
CA VAL A 623 0.32 -35.89 19.88
C VAL A 623 1.11 -34.61 20.14
N ASN A 624 0.41 -33.47 20.11
CA ASN A 624 1.01 -32.17 20.38
C ASN A 624 1.61 -32.11 21.79
N PHE A 625 2.65 -31.31 21.96
CA PHE A 625 3.37 -31.13 23.23
C PHE A 625 2.42 -30.78 24.39
N ASP A 626 1.46 -29.89 24.18
CA ASP A 626 0.49 -29.48 25.20
C ASP A 626 -0.49 -30.60 25.60
N ALA A 627 -0.64 -31.63 24.75
CA ALA A 627 -1.49 -32.79 25.00
C ALA A 627 -0.73 -33.98 25.64
N LEU A 628 0.59 -33.86 25.83
CA LEU A 628 1.40 -34.85 26.53
C LEU A 628 1.15 -34.78 28.04
N SER A 629 1.34 -35.90 28.75
CA SER A 629 1.34 -35.86 30.22
C SER A 629 2.52 -35.03 30.73
N THR A 630 2.43 -34.46 31.94
CA THR A 630 3.50 -33.63 32.50
C THR A 630 4.85 -34.36 32.58
N GLY A 631 4.85 -35.66 32.85
CA GLY A 631 6.06 -36.49 32.82
C GLY A 631 6.63 -36.65 31.40
N GLN A 632 5.76 -36.87 30.41
CA GLN A 632 6.16 -36.95 28.99
C GLN A 632 6.69 -35.62 28.46
N GLN A 633 6.05 -34.51 28.83
CA GLN A 633 6.54 -33.16 28.55
C GLN A 633 7.95 -32.97 29.12
N THR A 634 8.16 -33.33 30.38
CA THR A 634 9.46 -33.19 31.06
C THR A 634 10.58 -33.93 30.32
N VAL A 635 10.34 -35.18 29.91
CA VAL A 635 11.33 -35.98 29.16
C VAL A 635 11.54 -35.42 27.75
N PHE A 636 10.46 -35.07 27.04
CA PHE A 636 10.56 -34.48 25.71
C PHE A 636 11.34 -33.17 25.73
N LEU A 637 11.08 -32.32 26.74
CA LEU A 637 11.82 -31.09 26.98
C LEU A 637 13.30 -31.38 27.21
N ALA A 638 13.66 -32.37 28.04
CA ALA A 638 15.05 -32.72 28.26
C ALA A 638 15.76 -33.08 26.94
N ALA A 639 15.15 -33.97 26.14
CA ALA A 639 15.72 -34.41 24.86
C ALA A 639 15.84 -33.27 23.84
N MET A 640 14.81 -32.40 23.75
CA MET A 640 14.81 -31.23 22.88
C MET A 640 15.84 -30.20 23.32
N MET A 641 15.93 -29.92 24.63
CA MET A 641 16.89 -28.98 25.20
C MET A 641 18.32 -29.39 24.95
N VAL A 642 18.65 -30.67 25.12
CA VAL A 642 19.98 -31.20 24.80
C VAL A 642 20.29 -30.96 23.32
N THR A 643 19.37 -31.27 22.41
CA THR A 643 19.56 -31.04 20.97
C THR A 643 19.75 -29.57 20.64
N VAL A 644 18.97 -28.69 21.27
CA VAL A 644 19.05 -27.24 21.08
C VAL A 644 20.39 -26.69 21.58
N ILE A 645 20.86 -27.14 22.74
CA ILE A 645 22.15 -26.77 23.33
C ILE A 645 23.30 -27.27 22.44
N ASP A 646 23.26 -28.54 22.04
CA ASP A 646 24.28 -29.19 21.19
C ASP A 646 24.40 -28.49 19.83
N ARG A 647 23.29 -28.06 19.22
CA ARG A 647 23.31 -27.29 17.97
C ARG A 647 23.71 -25.83 18.13
N ALA A 648 23.25 -25.16 19.18
CA ALA A 648 23.55 -23.75 19.41
C ALA A 648 25.04 -23.51 19.76
N GLN A 649 25.76 -24.55 20.21
CA GLN A 649 27.16 -24.50 20.62
C GLN A 649 27.48 -23.29 21.54
N PRO A 650 26.70 -23.06 22.62
CA PRO A 650 27.00 -22.00 23.57
C PRO A 650 28.32 -22.30 24.30
N LYS A 651 28.98 -21.26 24.82
CA LYS A 651 30.27 -21.42 25.53
C LYS A 651 30.17 -22.31 26.78
N LEU A 652 29.00 -22.38 27.42
CA LEU A 652 28.68 -23.35 28.47
C LEU A 652 27.42 -24.12 28.07
N HIS A 653 27.50 -25.44 28.08
CA HIS A 653 26.39 -26.35 27.77
C HIS A 653 25.73 -26.79 29.07
N VAL A 654 24.72 -26.03 29.52
CA VAL A 654 24.09 -26.25 30.82
C VAL A 654 22.64 -26.68 30.64
N LEU A 655 22.28 -27.82 31.22
CA LEU A 655 20.89 -28.27 31.31
C LEU A 655 20.40 -28.13 32.75
N VAL A 656 19.27 -27.45 32.91
CA VAL A 656 18.63 -27.22 34.19
C VAL A 656 17.18 -27.66 34.11
N MET A 657 16.76 -28.52 35.03
CA MET A 657 15.38 -28.95 35.15
C MET A 657 14.93 -28.87 36.60
N ASP A 658 13.88 -28.09 36.85
CA ASP A 658 13.23 -27.97 38.16
C ASP A 658 11.87 -28.69 38.15
N ASN A 659 11.35 -28.97 39.35
CA ASN A 659 10.04 -29.59 39.56
C ASN A 659 9.87 -30.98 38.91
N LEU A 660 10.83 -31.88 39.10
CA LEU A 660 10.77 -33.27 38.62
C LEU A 660 9.75 -34.17 39.34
N ASN A 661 8.90 -33.59 40.19
CA ASN A 661 7.92 -34.27 41.05
C ASN A 661 6.85 -35.05 40.27
N HIS A 662 6.68 -34.71 38.99
CA HIS A 662 5.66 -35.28 38.11
C HIS A 662 6.13 -36.56 37.40
N LEU A 663 7.37 -36.99 37.63
CA LEU A 663 7.90 -38.24 37.10
C LEU A 663 7.65 -39.37 38.11
N ASP A 664 7.05 -40.46 37.63
CA ASP A 664 7.03 -41.70 38.38
C ASP A 664 8.44 -42.31 38.49
N HIS A 665 8.59 -43.29 39.37
CA HIS A 665 9.85 -44.00 39.61
C HIS A 665 10.53 -44.48 38.31
N LYS A 666 9.76 -45.04 37.38
CA LYS A 666 10.30 -45.63 36.15
C LYS A 666 10.81 -44.54 35.20
N ASN A 667 9.98 -43.53 34.94
CA ASN A 667 10.31 -42.43 34.05
C ASN A 667 11.45 -41.56 34.60
N PHE A 668 11.52 -41.39 35.92
CA PHE A 668 12.63 -40.71 36.58
C PHE A 668 13.95 -41.47 36.42
N GLN A 669 13.96 -42.78 36.66
CA GLN A 669 15.17 -43.59 36.47
C GLN A 669 15.64 -43.56 35.01
N MET A 670 14.71 -43.70 34.08
CA MET A 670 14.97 -43.61 32.63
C MET A 670 15.58 -42.26 32.23
N LEU A 671 15.08 -41.16 32.81
CA LEU A 671 15.64 -39.82 32.58
C LEU A 671 17.07 -39.71 33.12
N ILE A 672 17.34 -40.14 34.36
CA ILE A 672 18.68 -40.10 34.96
C ILE A 672 19.69 -40.94 34.18
N ASP A 673 19.31 -42.16 33.81
CA ASP A 673 20.17 -43.07 33.05
C ASP A 673 20.45 -42.51 31.66
N GLY A 674 19.43 -41.96 31.00
CA GLY A 674 19.56 -41.33 29.68
C GLY A 674 20.43 -40.07 29.71
N LEU A 675 20.22 -39.18 30.69
CA LEU A 675 21.04 -37.98 30.90
C LEU A 675 22.50 -38.33 31.19
N SER A 676 22.75 -39.46 31.87
CA SER A 676 24.11 -39.96 32.11
C SER A 676 24.82 -40.37 30.83
N LYS A 677 24.10 -40.92 29.84
CA LYS A 677 24.64 -41.34 28.55
C LYS A 677 24.94 -40.18 27.61
N ILE A 678 24.29 -39.04 27.79
CA ILE A 678 24.49 -37.82 26.97
C ILE A 678 25.36 -36.77 27.67
N LYS A 679 26.04 -37.14 28.77
CA LYS A 679 26.90 -36.24 29.54
C LYS A 679 27.96 -35.54 28.68
N ASP A 680 28.50 -36.22 27.67
CA ASP A 680 29.56 -35.65 26.83
C ASP A 680 29.11 -34.42 26.02
N LYS A 681 27.80 -34.19 25.91
CA LYS A 681 27.20 -33.01 25.26
C LYS A 681 26.98 -31.83 26.21
N LEU A 682 27.15 -32.01 27.52
CA LEU A 682 26.79 -31.03 28.54
C LEU A 682 27.90 -30.84 29.57
N ASP A 683 28.21 -29.57 29.88
CA ASP A 683 29.14 -29.18 30.93
C ASP A 683 28.55 -29.43 32.33
N ASN A 684 27.26 -29.12 32.51
CA ASN A 684 26.57 -29.22 33.78
C ASN A 684 25.12 -29.65 33.58
N ILE A 685 24.68 -30.63 34.37
CA ILE A 685 23.29 -31.09 34.45
C ILE A 685 22.82 -30.90 35.90
N LEU A 686 21.83 -30.02 36.09
CA LEU A 686 21.24 -29.75 37.40
C LEU A 686 19.78 -30.15 37.40
N LEU A 687 19.44 -31.10 38.25
CA LEU A 687 18.08 -31.61 38.43
C LEU A 687 17.57 -31.25 39.82
N ALA A 688 16.33 -30.83 39.94
CA ALA A 688 15.70 -30.52 41.23
C ALA A 688 14.28 -31.11 41.33
N GLY A 689 13.98 -31.78 42.44
CA GLY A 689 12.67 -32.36 42.70
C GLY A 689 12.49 -32.87 44.13
N ALA A 690 11.24 -32.92 44.59
CA ALA A 690 10.80 -33.65 45.76
C ALA A 690 10.57 -35.11 45.36
N ILE A 691 11.62 -35.91 45.47
CA ILE A 691 11.63 -37.33 45.13
C ILE A 691 11.58 -38.12 46.43
N GLU A 692 10.49 -38.87 46.63
CA GLU A 692 10.21 -39.63 47.86
C GLU A 692 10.27 -41.15 47.65
N PHE A 693 10.74 -41.61 46.49
CA PHE A 693 10.92 -43.02 46.15
C PHE A 693 12.42 -43.37 46.01
N PRO A 694 12.82 -44.64 46.22
CA PRO A 694 14.20 -45.07 46.00
C PRO A 694 14.58 -44.98 44.52
N PHE A 695 15.81 -44.60 44.21
CA PHE A 695 16.33 -44.55 42.83
C PHE A 695 17.84 -44.80 42.81
N THR A 696 18.39 -45.12 41.64
CA THR A 696 19.83 -45.25 41.41
C THR A 696 20.35 -44.03 40.66
N ALA A 697 21.47 -43.48 41.11
CA ALA A 697 22.03 -42.21 40.64
C ALA A 697 23.54 -42.33 40.36
N ASP A 698 23.90 -43.29 39.51
CA ASP A 698 25.30 -43.63 39.25
C ASP A 698 26.07 -42.46 38.62
N GLY A 699 27.13 -42.04 39.32
CA GLY A 699 27.96 -40.90 38.93
C GLY A 699 27.28 -39.54 39.07
N TRP A 700 26.14 -39.44 39.75
CA TRP A 700 25.51 -38.18 40.13
C TRP A 700 25.85 -37.84 41.58
N LYS A 701 26.03 -36.55 41.87
CA LYS A 701 26.09 -36.05 43.24
C LYS A 701 24.68 -35.71 43.69
N VAL A 702 24.17 -36.48 44.64
CA VAL A 702 22.84 -36.27 45.23
C VAL A 702 22.97 -35.39 46.47
N TRP A 703 22.25 -34.28 46.46
CA TRP A 703 22.20 -33.30 47.54
C TRP A 703 20.82 -33.38 48.21
N ASP A 704 20.74 -34.05 49.36
CA ASP A 704 19.52 -34.05 50.17
C ASP A 704 19.50 -32.82 51.09
N LEU A 705 18.55 -31.94 50.84
CA LEU A 705 18.38 -30.67 51.55
C LEU A 705 17.33 -30.77 52.67
N SER A 706 16.87 -31.98 53.01
CA SER A 706 15.99 -32.20 54.15
C SER A 706 16.76 -31.95 55.45
N PRO A 707 16.14 -31.31 56.48
CA PRO A 707 16.80 -31.08 57.75
C PRO A 707 17.22 -32.42 58.36
N VAL A 708 18.50 -32.56 58.71
CA VAL A 708 19.01 -33.69 59.48
C VAL A 708 18.31 -33.64 60.83
N ALA A 709 17.53 -34.65 61.16
CA ALA A 709 16.95 -34.76 62.49
C ALA A 709 18.11 -34.82 63.51
N GLU A 710 18.22 -33.82 64.37
CA GLU A 710 19.08 -33.89 65.55
C GLU A 710 18.69 -35.13 66.35
N MET A 711 19.61 -36.08 66.44
CA MET A 711 19.56 -37.17 67.41
C MET A 711 19.50 -36.53 68.80
N LEU A 712 18.29 -36.42 69.35
CA LEU A 712 18.11 -36.22 70.78
C LEU A 712 18.54 -37.52 71.46
N ASP A 713 19.72 -37.43 72.05
CA ASP A 713 20.28 -38.33 73.06
C ASP A 713 19.27 -38.47 74.20
N THR A 714 18.47 -39.54 74.20
CA THR A 714 17.59 -39.88 75.32
C THR A 714 18.36 -40.76 76.30
N ASP A 715 19.13 -40.10 77.16
CA ASP A 715 19.60 -40.69 78.40
C ASP A 715 18.48 -40.59 79.46
N SER A 716 18.06 -41.74 79.96
CA SER A 716 17.33 -41.97 81.22
C SER A 716 16.08 -41.13 81.54
N MET A 717 14.89 -41.72 81.39
CA MET A 717 13.89 -41.64 82.46
C MET A 717 12.89 -42.80 82.37
N VAL A 718 13.04 -43.70 83.33
CA VAL A 718 12.08 -44.74 83.72
C VAL A 718 10.83 -44.07 84.28
N ILE A 719 9.65 -44.36 83.73
CA ILE A 719 8.39 -44.42 84.49
C ILE A 719 7.54 -45.59 83.97
N ASP A 720 7.08 -46.35 84.96
CA ASP A 720 6.28 -47.57 84.96
C ASP A 720 4.90 -47.49 84.28
N ASP A 721 4.54 -48.67 83.75
CA ASP A 721 3.28 -49.40 83.86
C ASP A 721 1.91 -48.67 83.98
N ALA A 722 1.03 -49.18 83.11
CA ALA A 722 -0.34 -49.63 83.38
C ALA A 722 -1.47 -48.92 82.61
N GLU A 723 -2.32 -49.81 82.07
CA GLU A 723 -3.76 -49.68 81.85
C GLU A 723 -4.33 -49.35 80.45
N VAL A 724 -4.79 -50.45 79.83
CA VAL A 724 -6.19 -50.70 79.40
C VAL A 724 -6.41 -50.87 77.89
N LYS A 725 -6.42 -52.16 77.52
CA LYS A 725 -7.22 -52.78 76.46
C LYS A 725 -8.72 -52.48 76.64
N LYS A 726 -9.44 -52.22 75.53
CA LYS A 726 -10.74 -52.83 75.13
C LYS A 726 -11.29 -52.05 73.92
N SER A 727 -11.23 -52.58 72.70
CA SER A 727 -12.23 -53.46 72.05
C SER A 727 -13.59 -52.79 71.77
N ALA A 728 -13.75 -52.24 70.56
CA ALA A 728 -14.85 -52.46 69.61
C ALA A 728 -14.47 -51.81 68.27
#